data_AF-A0A3D1EYX4-F1
#
_entry.id   AF-A0A3D1EYX4-F1
#
_cell.length_a   1.000
_cell.length_b   1.000
_cell.length_c   1.000
_cell.angle_alpha   90.00
_cell.angle_beta   90.00
_cell.angle_gamma   90.00
#
_symmetry.space_group_name_H-M   'P 1'
#
loop_
_entity.id
_entity.type
_entity.pdbx_description
1 polymer ?
#
loop_
_entity_poly.entity_id
_entity_poly.type
_entity_poly.pdbx_seq_one_letter_code
_entity_poly.pdbx_strand_id
1 'polypeptide(L)'
;YRDQIPAKVFPQCGIKDVRLKKLGSFDTQGLEDAGVHIECIKEPESRNDILLVNQQTFEQPNIQSHIAAGGKVLCLAGKTKQTRPQSQIIDTFHDIQGQLNTTRGIDSPANCTWYGWSANQPVMIKQQHNDLQQEAGRLSFNGINEAGAYAYAILKRPLLQANEGHVYLKYLNDSENWQTKLHQNANFFDRTMGILLRDHKHNWFLSSQATPLNLTGKNGYSDASLGEMDWLAVNTASDGMLHSTISTNKNIVPDWQTITGIGLYLYQLPAEAVDFSIAKIQFKGRGAPSALIPLHGPKHRLLNHIDQQDLSFWPNGACSGILPLPERSNTRVILAGNHDGMGASLYEQFHGKGVAIVTSLNLNQLNDVPTASAIFDNIITYLKQYQPEQTSGTYTCVNVDLNQYLNQMDVFRESDINQANSIITDGQSIQKVMDQNLNELVKEGSTLLICNINESSIDLIRKLTGQNLKLTQPYLDERKHCVKAAISWTKADTPNNLVEYYQGIMIPQPFETNHEPLLSGISNLDLNWDGQDMFEYGIEIKGKDPVRANDDYAILISNWKIDWSKPHWGGEYIHAAKDLKRADWFINRDPVVLRIKHGQGQIILCQLDFLHGNKKARRIMAQLLTNLNCSMGYPTNFASTDTTFDLSEKAKQIERFNQHYQFLPPAVRQHYGVPKHLQNQPQSTVIKKAAFQLIADTFALQYAPYLVEELWESYVVMTNKQSAGNTSETLTYVQQHIETWEHQAQVFQLSVGLEDLKRKPNGQPAVDLDTFASNLQQIINLLAKNGAKLYWTPIIAVPVNLTDYSGDLITQYNRVAQNIMDEHDVYTNDLYHFMLEQFPEYLQNDNVTLDMTQQQILAKQVAQAIVFFGAQ
;
A
#
# COMPACT_ATOMS: atom_id res chain seq x y z
N TYR A 1 -16.72 17.69 -6.31
CA TYR A 1 -16.33 16.32 -6.74
C TYR A 1 -17.20 15.19 -6.19
N ARG A 2 -17.74 15.25 -4.95
CA ARG A 2 -18.63 14.19 -4.40
C ARG A 2 -19.98 14.04 -5.11
N ASP A 3 -20.46 15.12 -5.74
CA ASP A 3 -21.80 15.17 -6.36
C ASP A 3 -21.80 15.04 -7.89
N GLN A 4 -20.63 14.80 -8.52
CA GLN A 4 -20.49 14.68 -9.99
C GLN A 4 -20.21 13.25 -10.47
N ILE A 5 -20.08 12.28 -9.56
CA ILE A 5 -19.94 10.87 -9.94
C ILE A 5 -21.37 10.33 -10.11
N PRO A 6 -21.78 9.87 -11.31
CA PRO A 6 -23.06 9.19 -11.45
C PRO A 6 -23.10 8.05 -10.43
N ALA A 7 -24.12 8.05 -9.56
CA ALA A 7 -24.28 6.99 -8.57
C ALA A 7 -24.21 5.65 -9.32
N LYS A 8 -23.17 4.85 -9.06
CA LYS A 8 -23.10 3.49 -9.58
C LYS A 8 -24.39 2.81 -9.13
N VAL A 9 -25.23 2.46 -10.09
CA VAL A 9 -26.45 1.71 -9.82
C VAL A 9 -26.01 0.29 -9.53
N PHE A 10 -25.80 -0.03 -8.26
CA PHE A 10 -25.80 -1.42 -7.84
C PHE A 10 -27.17 -2.00 -8.20
N PRO A 11 -27.24 -3.23 -8.73
CA PRO A 11 -28.53 -3.91 -8.85
C PRO A 11 -29.26 -3.80 -7.52
N GLN A 12 -30.56 -3.48 -7.55
CA GLN A 12 -31.33 -3.45 -6.30
C GLN A 12 -31.17 -4.81 -5.60
N CYS A 13 -30.68 -4.73 -4.37
CA CYS A 13 -30.56 -5.82 -3.41
C CYS A 13 -31.68 -6.85 -3.59
N GLY A 14 -31.31 -8.08 -3.96
CA GLY A 14 -32.21 -9.19 -4.22
C GLY A 14 -32.54 -10.00 -2.98
N ILE A 15 -32.23 -9.51 -1.77
CA ILE A 15 -32.25 -10.27 -0.49
C ILE A 15 -33.66 -10.78 -0.10
N LYS A 16 -34.71 -10.43 -0.85
CA LYS A 16 -36.06 -10.98 -0.64
C LYS A 16 -36.06 -12.51 -0.84
N ASP A 17 -36.68 -13.22 0.09
CA ASP A 17 -36.88 -14.68 0.06
C ASP A 17 -35.60 -15.53 0.16
N VAL A 18 -34.48 -14.98 0.66
CA VAL A 18 -33.31 -15.80 1.00
C VAL A 18 -33.58 -16.61 2.27
N ARG A 19 -33.47 -17.94 2.19
CA ARG A 19 -33.62 -18.86 3.33
C ARG A 19 -32.29 -19.54 3.63
N LEU A 20 -31.80 -19.40 4.86
CA LEU A 20 -30.58 -20.04 5.35
C LEU A 20 -30.89 -20.92 6.55
N LYS A 21 -30.15 -22.04 6.68
CA LYS A 21 -30.21 -22.91 7.85
C LYS A 21 -29.05 -22.58 8.76
N LYS A 22 -29.30 -22.20 10.01
CA LYS A 22 -28.27 -21.81 10.98
C LYS A 22 -27.96 -22.93 11.95
N LEU A 23 -26.68 -23.18 12.19
CA LEU A 23 -26.20 -24.16 13.17
C LEU A 23 -25.26 -23.50 14.17
N GLY A 24 -25.59 -23.62 15.46
CA GLY A 24 -24.89 -22.95 16.56
C GLY A 24 -25.52 -21.63 16.98
N SER A 25 -25.09 -21.13 18.13
CA SER A 25 -25.61 -19.89 18.73
C SER A 25 -24.64 -18.73 18.51
N PHE A 26 -24.95 -17.89 17.53
CA PHE A 26 -24.26 -16.62 17.25
C PHE A 26 -25.25 -15.58 16.73
N ASP A 27 -24.86 -14.33 16.74
CA ASP A 27 -25.70 -13.21 16.33
C ASP A 27 -25.87 -13.17 14.81
N THR A 28 -27.12 -13.02 14.37
CA THR A 28 -27.53 -12.94 12.96
C THR A 28 -28.53 -11.82 12.71
N GLN A 29 -28.71 -10.91 13.68
CA GLN A 29 -29.77 -9.91 13.65
C GLN A 29 -29.69 -9.02 12.41
N GLY A 30 -28.48 -8.60 12.01
CA GLY A 30 -28.31 -7.75 10.82
C GLY A 30 -28.72 -8.42 9.50
N LEU A 31 -28.66 -9.75 9.42
CA LEU A 31 -29.17 -10.50 8.26
C LEU A 31 -30.70 -10.57 8.30
N GLU A 32 -31.28 -10.83 9.48
CA GLU A 32 -32.72 -10.91 9.69
C GLU A 32 -33.40 -9.55 9.45
N ASP A 33 -32.80 -8.46 9.90
CA ASP A 33 -33.22 -7.08 9.66
C ASP A 33 -33.18 -6.71 8.17
N ALA A 34 -32.31 -7.35 7.39
CA ALA A 34 -32.23 -7.22 5.94
C ALA A 34 -33.23 -8.11 5.17
N GLY A 35 -34.04 -8.89 5.88
CA GLY A 35 -35.05 -9.77 5.27
C GLY A 35 -34.56 -11.18 4.94
N VAL A 36 -33.40 -11.61 5.45
CA VAL A 36 -32.93 -13.00 5.34
C VAL A 36 -33.69 -13.87 6.35
N HIS A 37 -34.35 -14.92 5.87
CA HIS A 37 -35.03 -15.89 6.73
C HIS A 37 -34.04 -16.92 7.26
N ILE A 38 -33.91 -16.99 8.59
CA ILE A 38 -32.99 -17.90 9.26
C ILE A 38 -33.75 -18.95 10.03
N GLU A 39 -33.50 -20.22 9.73
CA GLU A 39 -34.06 -21.36 10.45
C GLU A 39 -32.96 -22.05 11.26
N CYS A 40 -33.11 -22.10 12.57
CA CYS A 40 -32.17 -22.77 13.46
C CYS A 40 -32.36 -24.29 13.42
N ILE A 41 -31.28 -25.01 13.09
CA ILE A 41 -31.24 -26.47 13.04
C ILE A 41 -30.20 -27.02 14.03
N LYS A 42 -30.38 -28.28 14.44
CA LYS A 42 -29.46 -28.96 15.38
C LYS A 42 -28.31 -29.67 14.67
N GLU A 43 -28.58 -30.20 13.48
CA GLU A 43 -27.62 -30.93 12.65
C GLU A 43 -27.87 -30.62 11.17
N PRO A 44 -26.87 -30.76 10.27
CA PRO A 44 -27.05 -30.54 8.85
C PRO A 44 -28.00 -31.59 8.23
N GLU A 45 -29.17 -31.15 7.75
CA GLU A 45 -30.23 -32.04 7.23
C GLU A 45 -30.15 -32.27 5.71
N SER A 46 -29.77 -31.23 4.95
CA SER A 46 -29.78 -31.22 3.48
C SER A 46 -28.49 -30.61 2.93
N ARG A 47 -27.99 -31.16 1.82
CA ARG A 47 -26.81 -30.62 1.11
C ARG A 47 -27.15 -29.53 0.09
N ASN A 48 -28.44 -29.40 -0.25
CA ASN A 48 -28.92 -28.37 -1.17
C ASN A 48 -29.15 -27.04 -0.45
N ASP A 49 -29.36 -27.08 0.86
CA ASP A 49 -29.52 -25.90 1.69
C ASP A 49 -28.16 -25.23 1.95
N ILE A 50 -28.17 -23.90 2.13
CA ILE A 50 -26.99 -23.16 2.55
C ILE A 50 -26.96 -23.13 4.08
N LEU A 51 -25.91 -23.73 4.65
CA LEU A 51 -25.68 -23.77 6.08
C LEU A 51 -24.90 -22.54 6.54
N LEU A 52 -25.45 -21.79 7.48
CA LEU A 52 -24.84 -20.63 8.12
C LEU A 52 -24.22 -21.06 9.45
N VAL A 53 -22.91 -20.83 9.62
CA VAL A 53 -22.15 -21.22 10.82
C VAL A 53 -21.23 -20.09 11.28
N ASN A 54 -20.77 -20.15 12.53
CA ASN A 54 -19.64 -19.35 13.00
C ASN A 54 -18.32 -20.12 12.87
N GLN A 55 -17.18 -19.45 13.08
CA GLN A 55 -15.85 -20.08 12.97
C GLN A 55 -15.69 -21.34 13.83
N GLN A 56 -16.12 -21.30 15.09
CA GLN A 56 -15.98 -22.43 16.01
C GLN A 56 -16.79 -23.66 15.52
N THR A 57 -17.97 -23.42 14.95
CA THR A 57 -18.84 -24.47 14.41
C THR A 57 -18.29 -25.00 13.09
N PHE A 58 -17.75 -24.11 12.25
CA PHE A 58 -17.12 -24.47 10.98
C PHE A 58 -15.99 -25.49 11.17
N GLU A 59 -15.19 -25.36 12.22
CA GLU A 59 -14.07 -26.26 12.52
C GLU A 59 -14.52 -27.64 13.06
N GLN A 60 -15.81 -27.87 13.32
CA GLN A 60 -16.28 -29.14 13.85
C GLN A 60 -16.24 -30.27 12.80
N PRO A 61 -15.85 -31.51 13.18
CA PRO A 61 -15.71 -32.62 12.23
C PRO A 61 -16.99 -32.98 11.46
N ASN A 62 -18.16 -32.84 12.07
CA ASN A 62 -19.45 -33.08 11.42
C ASN A 62 -19.73 -32.06 10.30
N ILE A 63 -19.31 -30.80 10.47
CA ILE A 63 -19.48 -29.75 9.47
C ILE A 63 -18.48 -29.94 8.33
N GLN A 64 -17.23 -30.25 8.65
CA GLN A 64 -16.23 -30.63 7.65
C GLN A 64 -16.70 -31.85 6.83
N SER A 65 -17.26 -32.88 7.48
CA SER A 65 -17.83 -34.05 6.82
C SER A 65 -19.05 -33.71 5.95
N HIS A 66 -19.88 -32.75 6.38
CA HIS A 66 -21.02 -32.27 5.60
C HIS A 66 -20.55 -31.57 4.31
N ILE A 67 -19.55 -30.69 4.40
CA ILE A 67 -18.95 -30.04 3.23
C ILE A 67 -18.33 -31.12 2.31
N ALA A 68 -17.55 -32.05 2.87
CA ALA A 68 -16.95 -33.14 2.11
C ALA A 68 -17.96 -33.92 1.26
N ALA A 69 -19.16 -34.11 1.78
CA ALA A 69 -20.23 -34.85 1.13
C ALA A 69 -21.01 -34.05 0.07
N GLY A 70 -20.69 -32.77 -0.15
CA GLY A 70 -21.36 -31.88 -1.11
C GLY A 70 -22.11 -30.71 -0.49
N GLY A 71 -21.95 -30.46 0.82
CA GLY A 71 -22.60 -29.37 1.52
C GLY A 71 -22.11 -27.98 1.11
N LYS A 72 -22.97 -26.98 1.31
CA LYS A 72 -22.74 -25.57 0.96
C LYS A 72 -22.76 -24.74 2.24
N VAL A 73 -21.65 -24.11 2.58
CA VAL A 73 -21.49 -23.42 3.87
C VAL A 73 -21.14 -21.95 3.68
N LEU A 74 -21.80 -21.08 4.44
CA LEU A 74 -21.38 -19.70 4.69
C LEU A 74 -20.92 -19.59 6.15
N CYS A 75 -19.63 -19.33 6.35
CA CYS A 75 -19.03 -19.14 7.68
C CYS A 75 -18.84 -17.65 7.97
N LEU A 76 -19.49 -17.18 9.04
CA LEU A 76 -19.28 -15.84 9.61
C LEU A 76 -18.21 -15.93 10.69
N ALA A 77 -16.98 -15.55 10.34
CA ALA A 77 -15.81 -15.70 11.19
C ALA A 77 -15.50 -14.46 12.06
N GLY A 78 -16.33 -13.42 11.94
CA GLY A 78 -16.20 -12.15 12.67
C GLY A 78 -16.94 -12.07 14.02
N LYS A 79 -16.48 -11.22 14.93
CA LYS A 79 -17.33 -10.73 16.05
C LYS A 79 -18.35 -9.75 15.45
N THR A 80 -19.63 -10.08 15.48
CA THR A 80 -20.72 -9.23 14.94
C THR A 80 -20.83 -7.85 15.61
N LYS A 81 -20.19 -7.64 16.76
CA LYS A 81 -20.03 -6.34 17.40
C LYS A 81 -18.56 -6.04 17.67
N GLN A 82 -17.89 -5.34 16.77
CA GLN A 82 -16.81 -4.45 17.19
C GLN A 82 -17.39 -3.04 17.31
N THR A 83 -17.71 -2.64 18.53
CA THR A 83 -17.58 -1.22 18.89
C THR A 83 -16.13 -0.83 18.57
N ARG A 84 -15.93 0.26 17.82
CA ARG A 84 -14.59 0.83 17.58
C ARG A 84 -13.75 0.72 18.86
N PRO A 85 -12.55 0.14 18.84
CA PRO A 85 -11.54 0.55 19.79
C PRO A 85 -11.37 2.04 19.53
N GLN A 86 -11.87 2.89 20.43
CA GLN A 86 -11.50 4.28 20.38
C GLN A 86 -9.97 4.30 20.50
N SER A 87 -9.29 4.84 19.50
CA SER A 87 -7.89 5.24 19.65
C SER A 87 -7.84 6.19 20.84
N GLN A 88 -7.44 5.67 22.00
CA GLN A 88 -7.23 6.50 23.17
C GLN A 88 -5.89 7.17 22.97
N ILE A 89 -5.96 8.42 22.56
CA ILE A 89 -4.82 9.30 22.58
C ILE A 89 -4.69 9.81 24.01
N ILE A 90 -3.63 9.41 24.70
CA ILE A 90 -3.24 10.02 25.98
C ILE A 90 -2.38 11.23 25.61
N ASP A 91 -3.02 12.27 25.07
CA ASP A 91 -2.32 13.43 24.49
C ASP A 91 -2.06 14.56 25.47
N THR A 92 -2.67 14.53 26.64
CA THR A 92 -2.57 15.63 27.58
C THR A 92 -1.83 15.15 28.80
N PHE A 93 -0.60 15.61 29.02
CA PHE A 93 -0.05 15.66 30.36
C PHE A 93 -0.37 17.07 30.85
N HIS A 94 -1.13 17.21 31.94
CA HIS A 94 -1.43 18.52 32.53
C HIS A 94 -0.46 18.80 33.68
N ASP A 95 -0.22 20.10 33.93
CA ASP A 95 0.79 20.69 34.80
C ASP A 95 1.14 19.86 36.03
N ILE A 96 2.30 19.21 35.98
CA ILE A 96 2.99 18.70 37.15
C ILE A 96 4.42 19.23 37.13
N GLN A 97 4.79 19.97 38.17
CA GLN A 97 6.19 20.21 38.50
C GLN A 97 6.50 19.49 39.82
N GLY A 98 7.43 18.55 39.79
CA GLY A 98 7.82 17.80 40.99
C GLY A 98 9.13 17.04 40.85
N GLN A 99 9.80 16.80 41.98
CA GLN A 99 10.96 15.91 42.09
C GLN A 99 10.49 14.55 42.62
N LEU A 100 10.75 13.47 41.89
CA LEU A 100 10.47 12.11 42.29
C LEU A 100 11.77 11.45 42.74
N ASN A 101 11.95 11.34 44.06
CA ASN A 101 12.97 10.47 44.65
C ASN A 101 12.33 9.33 45.46
N THR A 102 11.04 9.08 45.23
CA THR A 102 10.22 8.20 46.05
C THR A 102 9.17 7.49 45.21
N THR A 103 8.68 6.36 45.72
CA THR A 103 7.56 5.59 45.15
C THR A 103 6.19 6.21 45.40
N ARG A 104 6.10 7.40 46.03
CA ARG A 104 4.84 8.14 46.15
C ARG A 104 4.55 8.83 44.83
N GLY A 105 3.51 8.35 44.16
CA GLY A 105 3.11 8.86 42.87
C GLY A 105 2.68 10.32 42.93
N ILE A 106 2.96 11.07 41.87
CA ILE A 106 2.40 12.41 41.69
C ILE A 106 1.19 12.30 40.77
N ASP A 107 0.02 12.69 41.28
CA ASP A 107 -1.22 12.67 40.53
C ASP A 107 -1.24 13.76 39.46
N SER A 108 -1.54 13.38 38.22
CA SER A 108 -1.79 14.32 37.12
C SER A 108 -3.28 14.64 37.00
N PRO A 109 -3.64 15.86 36.56
CA PRO A 109 -5.01 16.17 36.12
C PRO A 109 -5.45 15.32 34.91
N ALA A 110 -4.51 14.73 34.18
CA ALA A 110 -4.76 13.97 32.95
C ALA A 110 -5.08 12.47 33.12
N ASN A 111 -5.70 12.08 34.24
CA ASN A 111 -6.06 10.69 34.51
C ASN A 111 -4.87 9.70 34.53
N CYS A 112 -3.67 10.13 34.91
CA CYS A 112 -2.52 9.25 35.17
C CYS A 112 -1.78 9.65 36.45
N THR A 113 -1.01 8.73 37.02
CA THR A 113 -0.18 8.95 38.21
C THR A 113 1.25 8.54 37.89
N TRP A 114 2.20 9.46 38.06
CA TRP A 114 3.59 9.26 37.68
C TRP A 114 4.44 8.74 38.84
N TYR A 115 5.36 7.85 38.51
CA TYR A 115 6.34 7.25 39.42
C TYR A 115 7.71 7.29 38.77
N GLY A 116 8.74 7.46 39.59
CA GLY A 116 10.12 7.51 39.14
C GLY A 116 11.05 7.07 40.25
N TRP A 117 12.12 6.37 39.87
CA TRP A 117 13.13 5.94 40.82
C TRP A 117 14.52 5.94 40.19
N SER A 118 15.49 6.37 40.99
CA SER A 118 16.91 6.11 40.80
C SER A 118 17.56 5.93 42.18
N ALA A 119 18.75 5.34 42.26
CA ALA A 119 19.37 5.07 43.55
C ALA A 119 20.00 6.34 44.17
N ASN A 120 20.58 7.22 43.35
CA ASN A 120 21.36 8.36 43.84
C ASN A 120 20.77 9.76 43.56
N GLN A 121 19.83 9.94 42.62
CA GLN A 121 19.29 11.26 42.25
C GLN A 121 17.76 11.28 41.99
N PRO A 122 17.05 12.37 42.29
CA PRO A 122 15.63 12.46 41.96
C PRO A 122 15.39 12.52 40.45
N VAL A 123 14.42 11.74 39.98
CA VAL A 123 13.84 11.86 38.65
C VAL A 123 12.96 13.11 38.62
N MET A 124 13.19 14.02 37.67
CA MET A 124 12.40 15.23 37.54
C MET A 124 11.29 15.05 36.50
N ILE A 125 10.12 15.63 36.74
CA ILE A 125 9.06 15.75 35.73
C ILE A 125 8.74 17.24 35.60
N LYS A 126 8.79 17.79 34.38
CA LYS A 126 8.65 19.23 34.09
C LYS A 126 7.84 19.47 32.81
N GLN A 127 6.72 20.17 32.88
CA GLN A 127 6.04 20.69 31.68
C GLN A 127 6.52 22.12 31.35
N GLN A 128 6.65 22.45 30.06
CA GLN A 128 6.96 23.81 29.58
C GLN A 128 5.94 24.19 28.50
N HIS A 129 5.28 25.33 28.65
CA HIS A 129 4.40 25.89 27.63
C HIS A 129 5.25 26.48 26.49
N ASN A 130 5.04 26.03 25.26
CA ASN A 130 5.45 26.77 24.06
C ASN A 130 4.23 27.50 23.50
N ASP A 131 4.42 28.74 23.03
CA ASP A 131 3.39 29.69 22.55
C ASP A 131 2.58 29.23 21.31
N LEU A 132 2.69 27.96 20.91
CA LEU A 132 2.05 27.37 19.74
C LEU A 132 1.08 26.23 20.13
N GLN A 133 0.15 26.45 21.06
CA GLN A 133 -1.09 25.66 21.31
C GLN A 133 -1.01 24.10 21.26
N GLN A 134 0.17 23.49 21.26
CA GLN A 134 0.41 22.05 21.32
C GLN A 134 1.13 21.75 22.62
N GLU A 135 0.37 21.24 23.59
CA GLU A 135 0.89 20.76 24.87
C GLU A 135 1.71 19.49 24.64
N ALA A 136 3.03 19.58 24.78
CA ALA A 136 3.88 18.41 24.94
C ALA A 136 4.45 18.43 26.36
N GLY A 137 4.03 17.49 27.21
CA GLY A 137 4.67 17.27 28.50
C GLY A 137 6.15 16.92 28.29
N ARG A 138 7.07 17.56 29.01
CA ARG A 138 8.48 17.18 29.04
C ARG A 138 8.75 16.31 30.27
N LEU A 139 9.52 15.26 30.11
CA LEU A 139 9.88 14.35 31.19
C LEU A 139 11.39 14.32 31.30
N SER A 140 11.94 15.39 31.87
CA SER A 140 13.38 15.57 32.00
C SER A 140 13.96 14.62 33.05
N PHE A 141 14.60 13.54 32.61
CA PHE A 141 15.47 12.77 33.48
C PHE A 141 16.69 13.61 33.87
N ASN A 142 16.58 14.36 34.96
CA ASN A 142 17.75 15.02 35.56
C ASN A 142 18.64 14.03 36.34
N GLY A 143 18.37 12.73 36.21
CA GLY A 143 19.13 11.63 36.78
C GLY A 143 20.46 11.52 36.08
N ILE A 144 21.38 12.40 36.45
CA ILE A 144 22.79 12.27 36.14
C ILE A 144 23.23 10.91 36.75
N ASN A 145 23.44 9.94 35.87
CA ASN A 145 24.43 8.88 35.97
C ASN A 145 24.13 7.53 36.67
N GLU A 146 22.98 6.85 36.48
CA GLU A 146 22.88 5.42 36.90
C GLU A 146 22.10 4.46 35.97
N ALA A 147 22.70 3.30 35.66
CA ALA A 147 22.01 2.19 35.03
C ALA A 147 20.94 1.61 35.98
N GLY A 148 19.74 1.34 35.46
CA GLY A 148 18.60 0.87 36.26
C GLY A 148 17.64 1.95 36.73
N ALA A 149 17.87 3.22 36.38
CA ALA A 149 16.88 4.28 36.58
C ALA A 149 15.66 4.08 35.66
N TYR A 150 14.47 4.39 36.17
CA TYR A 150 13.22 4.28 35.41
C TYR A 150 12.17 5.31 35.83
N ALA A 151 11.25 5.60 34.92
CA ALA A 151 10.05 6.36 35.20
C ALA A 151 8.87 5.79 34.41
N TYR A 152 7.69 5.76 35.03
CA TYR A 152 6.48 5.24 34.40
C TYR A 152 5.23 5.96 34.89
N ALA A 153 4.19 5.97 34.06
CA ALA A 153 2.85 6.45 34.39
C ALA A 153 1.91 5.26 34.58
N ILE A 154 1.11 5.27 35.65
CA ILE A 154 -0.07 4.42 35.79
C ILE A 154 -1.26 5.16 35.21
N LEU A 155 -2.02 4.50 34.35
CA LEU A 155 -3.23 5.02 33.74
C LEU A 155 -4.41 4.77 34.70
N LYS A 156 -5.22 5.80 34.99
CA LYS A 156 -6.41 5.66 35.85
C LYS A 156 -7.56 4.88 35.17
N ARG A 157 -7.44 4.57 33.87
CA ARG A 157 -8.33 3.67 33.12
C ARG A 157 -7.48 2.67 32.32
N PRO A 158 -7.86 1.38 32.24
CA PRO A 158 -7.19 0.42 31.39
C PRO A 158 -7.26 0.82 29.91
N LEU A 159 -6.23 0.49 29.14
CA LEU A 159 -6.23 0.61 27.67
C LEU A 159 -7.18 -0.45 27.09
N LEU A 160 -8.48 -0.20 27.18
CA LEU A 160 -9.48 -1.12 26.65
C LEU A 160 -9.33 -1.18 25.12
N GLN A 161 -9.01 -2.37 24.60
CA GLN A 161 -9.14 -2.79 23.19
C GLN A 161 -8.01 -2.43 22.19
N ALA A 162 -6.76 -2.26 22.62
CA ALA A 162 -5.64 -2.24 21.66
C ALA A 162 -5.27 -3.69 21.23
N ASN A 163 -5.29 -3.97 19.92
CA ASN A 163 -4.84 -5.27 19.37
C ASN A 163 -3.33 -5.30 19.08
N GLU A 164 -2.72 -4.14 18.86
CA GLU A 164 -1.27 -3.87 18.78
C GLU A 164 -1.01 -2.45 19.31
N GLY A 165 0.12 -2.21 19.96
CA GLY A 165 0.49 -0.89 20.48
C GLY A 165 1.67 -0.30 19.72
N HIS A 166 1.58 0.98 19.32
CA HIS A 166 2.72 1.77 18.86
C HIS A 166 3.06 2.81 19.93
N VAL A 167 4.35 3.10 20.12
CA VAL A 167 4.82 4.18 20.98
C VAL A 167 5.61 5.17 20.15
N TYR A 168 5.16 6.43 20.17
CA TYR A 168 5.90 7.55 19.59
C TYR A 168 6.72 8.21 20.70
N LEU A 169 7.98 8.53 20.46
CA LEU A 169 8.81 9.31 21.38
C LEU A 169 9.38 10.50 20.61
N LYS A 170 9.30 11.71 21.17
CA LYS A 170 9.85 12.93 20.56
C LYS A 170 10.94 13.47 21.45
N TYR A 171 12.09 13.75 20.85
CA TYR A 171 13.20 14.39 21.53
C TYR A 171 13.07 15.92 21.53
N LEU A 172 13.30 16.55 22.67
CA LEU A 172 13.46 18.00 22.80
C LEU A 172 14.75 18.27 23.57
N ASN A 173 15.71 18.93 22.93
CA ASN A 173 16.88 19.48 23.63
C ASN A 173 16.91 21.00 23.44
N ASP A 174 17.18 21.72 24.52
CA ASP A 174 17.06 23.19 24.63
C ASP A 174 18.20 23.97 23.96
N SER A 175 19.15 23.33 23.27
CA SER A 175 20.23 24.07 22.64
C SER A 175 19.90 24.44 21.19
N GLU A 176 19.72 25.73 20.95
CA GLU A 176 19.49 26.39 19.63
C GLU A 176 20.58 26.12 18.56
N ASN A 177 21.54 25.23 18.80
CA ASN A 177 22.72 25.03 17.95
C ASN A 177 22.89 23.59 17.41
N TRP A 178 21.81 22.83 17.21
CA TRP A 178 21.90 21.42 16.80
C TRP A 178 22.08 21.18 15.29
N GLN A 179 21.67 22.11 14.42
CA GLN A 179 21.75 21.91 12.95
C GLN A 179 23.19 21.74 12.45
N THR A 180 24.20 22.24 13.18
CA THR A 180 25.61 22.19 12.75
C THR A 180 26.38 20.93 13.19
N LYS A 181 25.90 20.14 14.17
CA LYS A 181 26.62 18.95 14.68
C LYS A 181 26.21 17.61 14.06
N LEU A 182 25.04 17.52 13.43
CA LEU A 182 24.59 16.27 12.77
C LEU A 182 25.41 15.89 11.54
N HIS A 183 26.14 16.84 10.95
CA HIS A 183 26.97 16.59 9.79
C HIS A 183 28.28 15.84 10.12
N GLN A 184 28.61 15.60 11.40
CA GLN A 184 29.94 15.10 11.74
C GLN A 184 30.03 13.76 12.49
N ASN A 185 28.99 13.22 13.15
CA ASN A 185 29.06 11.85 13.70
C ASN A 185 27.66 11.31 14.07
N ALA A 186 27.08 10.47 13.21
CA ALA A 186 25.94 9.64 13.55
C ALA A 186 26.43 8.44 14.38
N ASN A 187 26.46 8.53 15.72
CA ASN A 187 26.68 7.41 16.65
C ASN A 187 26.35 7.76 18.13
N PHE A 188 25.49 8.75 18.40
CA PHE A 188 25.30 9.22 19.78
C PHE A 188 24.43 8.28 20.66
N PHE A 189 23.66 7.36 20.07
CA PHE A 189 22.76 6.46 20.81
C PHE A 189 22.88 5.00 20.35
N ASP A 190 23.97 4.36 20.74
CA ASP A 190 24.02 2.89 20.74
C ASP A 190 23.27 2.36 21.99
N ARG A 191 22.03 1.90 21.79
CA ARG A 191 21.36 0.84 22.57
C ARG A 191 21.33 0.99 24.12
N THR A 192 20.92 2.13 24.66
CA THR A 192 20.93 2.36 26.13
C THR A 192 19.56 2.44 26.83
N MET A 193 18.43 2.35 26.13
CA MET A 193 17.07 2.52 26.70
C MET A 193 16.09 1.41 26.31
N GLY A 194 15.13 1.12 27.18
CA GLY A 194 14.03 0.17 26.95
C GLY A 194 12.66 0.73 27.39
N ILE A 195 11.60 0.14 26.86
CA ILE A 195 10.21 0.40 27.25
C ILE A 195 9.82 -0.50 28.42
N LEU A 196 9.18 0.10 29.42
CA LEU A 196 8.65 -0.59 30.60
C LEU A 196 7.12 -0.60 30.55
N LEU A 197 6.51 -1.76 30.78
CA LEU A 197 5.06 -1.94 30.85
C LEU A 197 4.65 -2.60 32.17
N ARG A 198 3.42 -2.30 32.59
CA ARG A 198 2.79 -2.90 33.78
C ARG A 198 1.35 -3.29 33.49
N ASP A 199 0.94 -4.49 33.87
CA ASP A 199 -0.46 -4.93 33.78
C ASP A 199 -1.29 -4.54 35.03
N HIS A 200 -2.61 -4.75 34.97
CA HIS A 200 -3.54 -4.51 36.08
C HIS A 200 -3.30 -5.41 37.30
N LYS A 201 -2.56 -6.51 37.15
CA LYS A 201 -2.15 -7.41 38.24
C LYS A 201 -0.78 -7.02 38.82
N HIS A 202 -0.22 -5.91 38.37
CA HIS A 202 1.08 -5.38 38.78
C HIS A 202 2.29 -6.21 38.32
N ASN A 203 2.13 -7.06 37.29
CA ASN A 203 3.24 -7.70 36.63
C ASN A 203 3.96 -6.72 35.71
N TRP A 204 5.28 -6.84 35.61
CA TRP A 204 6.13 -5.93 34.87
C TRP A 204 6.78 -6.60 33.67
N PHE A 205 6.86 -5.87 32.56
CA PHE A 205 7.47 -6.31 31.31
C PHE A 205 8.45 -5.24 30.82
N LEU A 206 9.62 -5.65 30.37
CA LEU A 206 10.69 -4.77 29.89
C LEU A 206 11.15 -5.21 28.51
N SER A 207 11.23 -4.29 27.55
CA SER A 207 11.65 -4.58 26.17
C SER A 207 13.15 -4.90 26.11
N SER A 208 13.54 -6.04 25.52
CA SER A 208 14.92 -6.53 25.42
C SER A 208 15.90 -5.53 24.78
N GLN A 209 17.17 -5.55 25.21
CA GLN A 209 18.26 -4.81 24.56
C GLN A 209 18.54 -5.26 23.12
N ALA A 210 18.09 -6.46 22.74
CA ALA A 210 18.31 -7.04 21.41
C ALA A 210 17.42 -6.42 20.31
N THR A 211 16.25 -5.90 20.69
CA THR A 211 15.32 -5.14 19.83
C THR A 211 15.43 -3.65 20.18
N PRO A 212 16.37 -2.91 19.58
CA PRO A 212 16.64 -1.54 19.98
C PRO A 212 15.51 -0.59 19.58
N LEU A 213 15.28 0.42 20.42
CA LEU A 213 14.46 1.57 20.05
C LEU A 213 15.25 2.43 19.05
N ASN A 214 14.98 2.26 17.75
CA ASN A 214 15.69 2.99 16.70
C ASN A 214 15.28 4.47 16.68
N LEU A 215 16.05 5.32 17.36
CA LEU A 215 15.96 6.78 17.29
C LEU A 215 16.59 7.30 15.99
N THR A 216 16.03 6.93 14.83
CA THR A 216 16.47 7.48 13.54
C THR A 216 15.31 8.20 12.88
N GLY A 217 15.41 9.52 12.76
CA GLY A 217 14.39 10.30 12.06
C GLY A 217 14.81 11.75 11.82
N LYS A 218 14.83 12.16 10.55
CA LYS A 218 14.63 13.57 10.19
C LYS A 218 13.37 14.04 10.97
N ASN A 219 13.49 15.12 11.74
CA ASN A 219 12.46 15.76 12.58
C ASN A 219 12.34 15.29 14.05
N GLY A 220 13.23 14.44 14.58
CA GLY A 220 13.34 14.23 16.04
C GLY A 220 12.23 13.39 16.71
N TYR A 221 11.53 12.56 15.93
CA TYR A 221 10.56 11.56 16.43
C TYR A 221 11.07 10.13 16.18
N SER A 222 10.72 9.20 17.08
CA SER A 222 10.87 7.75 16.89
C SER A 222 9.53 7.04 17.06
N ASP A 223 9.24 6.08 16.20
CA ASP A 223 8.12 5.13 16.29
C ASP A 223 8.69 3.76 16.67
N ALA A 224 8.05 3.07 17.60
CA ALA A 224 8.35 1.69 17.91
C ALA A 224 7.08 0.86 18.07
N SER A 225 6.97 -0.22 17.28
CA SER A 225 5.91 -1.23 17.39
C SER A 225 6.16 -2.11 18.60
N LEU A 226 5.27 -2.06 19.60
CA LEU A 226 5.40 -2.86 20.82
C LEU A 226 5.20 -4.37 20.56
N GLY A 227 4.47 -4.73 19.49
CA GLY A 227 4.23 -6.11 19.10
C GLY A 227 5.45 -6.80 18.47
N GLU A 228 6.41 -6.02 17.97
CA GLU A 228 7.64 -6.51 17.34
C GLU A 228 8.84 -6.53 18.30
N MET A 229 8.65 -6.08 19.54
CA MET A 229 9.69 -6.12 20.58
C MET A 229 9.72 -7.48 21.29
N ASP A 230 10.92 -7.92 21.65
CA ASP A 230 11.07 -9.01 22.61
C ASP A 230 10.84 -8.48 24.03
N TRP A 231 10.02 -9.16 24.84
CA TRP A 231 9.75 -8.72 26.22
C TRP A 231 10.26 -9.71 27.25
N LEU A 232 10.81 -9.15 28.32
CA LEU A 232 11.30 -9.85 29.49
C LEU A 232 10.35 -9.58 30.67
N ALA A 233 9.91 -10.62 31.36
CA ALA A 233 9.24 -10.43 32.64
C ALA A 233 10.24 -9.94 33.69
N VAL A 234 9.83 -8.92 34.45
CA VAL A 234 10.64 -8.34 35.52
C VAL A 234 10.10 -8.78 36.86
N ASN A 235 10.98 -9.31 37.71
CA ASN A 235 10.63 -9.65 39.08
C ASN A 235 10.52 -8.37 39.92
N THR A 236 9.49 -8.29 40.75
CA THR A 236 9.33 -7.20 41.71
C THR A 236 9.89 -7.59 43.08
N ALA A 237 10.39 -6.61 43.81
CA ALA A 237 10.68 -6.76 45.23
C ALA A 237 9.38 -6.94 46.04
N SER A 238 9.50 -7.28 47.33
CA SER A 238 8.37 -7.57 48.23
C SER A 238 7.41 -6.40 48.46
N ASP A 239 7.84 -5.19 48.08
CA ASP A 239 7.05 -3.95 48.06
C ASP A 239 6.32 -3.71 46.73
N GLY A 240 6.41 -4.64 45.77
CA GLY A 240 5.80 -4.55 44.44
C GLY A 240 6.59 -3.68 43.45
N MET A 241 7.81 -3.27 43.81
CA MET A 241 8.64 -2.34 43.03
C MET A 241 9.67 -3.04 42.14
N LEU A 242 10.11 -2.33 41.10
CA LEU A 242 11.12 -2.80 40.16
C LEU A 242 12.53 -2.57 40.72
N HIS A 243 12.93 -3.36 41.73
CA HIS A 243 14.23 -3.17 42.42
C HIS A 243 15.16 -4.40 42.42
N SER A 244 14.80 -5.54 41.81
CA SER A 244 15.74 -6.66 41.76
C SER A 244 15.57 -7.61 40.58
N THR A 245 16.66 -7.74 39.81
CA THR A 245 16.97 -8.74 38.76
C THR A 245 15.91 -8.97 37.67
N ILE A 246 16.23 -8.52 36.46
CA ILE A 246 15.59 -8.92 35.21
C ILE A 246 15.79 -10.43 35.06
N SER A 247 14.70 -11.21 34.99
CA SER A 247 14.81 -12.65 34.78
C SER A 247 15.25 -12.91 33.33
N THR A 248 16.31 -13.69 33.16
CA THR A 248 16.85 -14.04 31.85
C THR A 248 16.15 -15.30 31.33
N ASN A 249 15.75 -15.24 30.05
CA ASN A 249 15.55 -16.35 29.10
C ASN A 249 14.12 -16.83 28.75
N LYS A 250 13.06 -16.03 28.89
CA LYS A 250 11.83 -16.26 28.10
C LYS A 250 11.30 -14.96 27.52
N ASN A 251 11.22 -14.90 26.19
CA ASN A 251 10.42 -13.91 25.48
C ASN A 251 8.95 -14.17 25.83
N ILE A 252 8.31 -13.21 26.49
CA ILE A 252 6.90 -13.30 26.92
C ILE A 252 6.12 -12.29 26.09
N VAL A 253 4.91 -12.61 25.65
CA VAL A 253 4.07 -11.62 24.96
C VAL A 253 3.14 -10.98 26.00
N PRO A 254 3.24 -9.66 26.27
CA PRO A 254 2.30 -8.98 27.17
C PRO A 254 0.88 -9.06 26.61
N ASP A 255 -0.12 -9.28 27.48
CA ASP A 255 -1.52 -9.16 27.09
C ASP A 255 -1.89 -7.67 27.03
N TRP A 256 -1.95 -7.13 25.81
CA TRP A 256 -2.21 -5.71 25.54
C TRP A 256 -3.51 -5.19 26.15
N GLN A 257 -4.51 -6.05 26.37
CA GLN A 257 -5.79 -5.66 26.96
C GLN A 257 -5.70 -5.43 28.47
N THR A 258 -4.59 -5.85 29.08
CA THR A 258 -4.39 -5.84 30.54
C THR A 258 -3.44 -4.76 31.01
N ILE A 259 -2.78 -4.05 30.08
CA ILE A 259 -1.77 -3.04 30.38
C ILE A 259 -2.43 -1.80 31.02
N THR A 260 -1.86 -1.40 32.15
CA THR A 260 -2.31 -0.23 32.95
C THR A 260 -1.18 0.74 33.25
N GLY A 261 0.07 0.42 32.92
CA GLY A 261 1.18 1.34 33.08
C GLY A 261 2.23 1.23 31.97
N ILE A 262 2.86 2.36 31.66
CA ILE A 262 3.90 2.48 30.63
C ILE A 262 4.98 3.46 31.07
N GLY A 263 6.23 3.19 30.72
CA GLY A 263 7.38 3.98 31.11
C GLY A 263 8.64 3.68 30.31
N LEU A 264 9.74 4.27 30.75
CA LEU A 264 11.08 4.11 30.19
C LEU A 264 12.02 3.54 31.26
N TYR A 265 12.97 2.72 30.79
CA TYR A 265 14.02 2.11 31.60
C TYR A 265 15.39 2.36 30.97
N LEU A 266 16.38 2.72 31.77
CA LEU A 266 17.75 2.98 31.33
C LEU A 266 18.64 1.76 31.56
N TYR A 267 19.12 1.17 30.46
CA TYR A 267 20.01 0.02 30.46
C TYR A 267 21.47 0.37 30.78
N GLN A 268 21.95 1.47 30.22
CA GLN A 268 23.34 1.91 30.35
C GLN A 268 23.43 3.43 30.44
N LEU A 269 24.55 3.87 31.00
CA LEU A 269 24.91 5.28 31.19
C LEU A 269 25.26 5.96 29.86
N PRO A 270 24.55 7.01 29.44
CA PRO A 270 25.01 7.83 28.32
C PRO A 270 26.29 8.58 28.71
N ALA A 271 27.20 8.78 27.74
CA ALA A 271 28.51 9.41 27.97
C ALA A 271 28.42 10.93 28.27
N GLU A 272 27.31 11.57 27.92
CA GLU A 272 27.01 12.97 28.22
C GLU A 272 25.62 13.08 28.87
N ALA A 273 25.38 14.16 29.63
CA ALA A 273 24.07 14.44 30.21
C ALA A 273 23.07 14.75 29.10
N VAL A 274 21.99 13.98 29.00
CA VAL A 274 20.97 14.17 27.98
C VAL A 274 19.59 14.33 28.63
N ASP A 275 18.96 15.48 28.39
CA ASP A 275 17.54 15.68 28.67
C ASP A 275 16.70 15.00 27.60
N PHE A 276 15.64 14.31 28.00
CA PHE A 276 14.66 13.70 27.09
C PHE A 276 13.25 14.21 27.42
N SER A 277 12.34 14.12 26.45
CA SER A 277 10.91 14.36 26.63
C SER A 277 10.12 13.18 26.08
N ILE A 278 9.00 12.83 26.70
CA ILE A 278 8.00 11.97 26.09
C ILE A 278 6.92 12.91 25.56
N ALA A 279 6.98 13.33 24.30
CA ALA A 279 5.99 14.31 23.83
C ALA A 279 4.59 13.73 23.68
N LYS A 280 4.44 12.43 23.38
CA LYS A 280 3.14 11.81 23.10
C LYS A 280 3.23 10.30 23.14
N ILE A 281 2.43 9.62 23.96
CA ILE A 281 2.23 8.17 23.87
C ILE A 281 0.87 7.93 23.21
N GLN A 282 0.87 7.50 21.94
CA GLN A 282 -0.37 7.26 21.20
C GLN A 282 -0.63 5.77 20.98
N PHE A 283 -1.60 5.22 21.71
CA PHE A 283 -2.16 3.91 21.39
C PHE A 283 -3.11 4.04 20.20
N LYS A 284 -2.56 3.92 18.99
CA LYS A 284 -3.39 3.70 17.81
C LYS A 284 -3.84 2.24 17.84
N GLY A 285 -5.11 1.99 18.13
CA GLY A 285 -5.73 0.79 17.60
C GLY A 285 -5.50 0.80 16.09
N ARG A 286 -5.09 -0.32 15.49
CA ARG A 286 -5.05 -0.44 14.03
C ARG A 286 -6.36 0.14 13.48
N GLY A 287 -6.29 0.92 12.41
CA GLY A 287 -7.48 1.27 11.64
C GLY A 287 -8.30 -0.01 11.40
N ALA A 288 -9.63 0.10 11.46
CA ALA A 288 -10.48 -1.08 11.28
C ALA A 288 -10.04 -1.85 10.02
N PRO A 289 -9.86 -3.18 10.08
CA PRO A 289 -9.30 -3.93 8.97
C PRO A 289 -10.15 -3.70 7.72
N SER A 290 -9.46 -3.46 6.61
CA SER A 290 -10.08 -3.17 5.31
C SER A 290 -10.16 -4.44 4.48
N ALA A 291 -11.19 -4.51 3.63
CA ALA A 291 -11.23 -5.48 2.56
C ALA A 291 -10.54 -4.88 1.34
N LEU A 292 -9.64 -5.65 0.72
CA LEU A 292 -8.93 -5.21 -0.47
C LEU A 292 -9.10 -6.25 -1.58
N ILE A 293 -9.44 -5.78 -2.77
CA ILE A 293 -9.40 -6.62 -3.97
C ILE A 293 -7.93 -6.95 -4.24
N PRO A 294 -7.57 -8.23 -4.39
CA PRO A 294 -6.23 -8.60 -4.84
C PRO A 294 -5.93 -7.87 -6.15
N LEU A 295 -4.82 -7.13 -6.19
CA LEU A 295 -4.55 -6.19 -7.28
C LEU A 295 -4.34 -6.88 -8.65
N HIS A 296 -4.17 -8.21 -8.70
CA HIS A 296 -4.01 -8.94 -9.95
C HIS A 296 -4.64 -10.33 -9.99
N GLY A 297 -4.95 -10.77 -11.21
CA GLY A 297 -5.80 -11.93 -11.49
C GLY A 297 -7.13 -11.51 -12.12
N PRO A 298 -7.82 -12.43 -12.81
CA PRO A 298 -9.19 -12.19 -13.22
C PRO A 298 -10.06 -12.02 -11.98
N LYS A 299 -11.06 -11.13 -12.08
CA LYS A 299 -11.98 -10.90 -10.96
C LYS A 299 -12.70 -12.21 -10.63
N HIS A 300 -12.70 -12.58 -9.36
CA HIS A 300 -13.56 -13.64 -8.87
C HIS A 300 -15.01 -13.22 -9.11
N ARG A 301 -15.89 -14.14 -9.55
CA ARG A 301 -17.29 -13.79 -9.87
C ARG A 301 -18.07 -13.21 -8.69
N LEU A 302 -17.62 -13.51 -7.47
CA LEU A 302 -18.16 -12.91 -6.24
C LEU A 302 -17.96 -11.38 -6.16
N LEU A 303 -17.04 -10.84 -6.96
CA LEU A 303 -16.75 -9.40 -7.05
C LEU A 303 -17.34 -8.78 -8.33
N ASN A 304 -18.27 -9.45 -9.00
CA ASN A 304 -18.95 -8.89 -10.16
C ASN A 304 -19.60 -7.55 -9.79
N HIS A 305 -19.32 -6.52 -10.59
CA HIS A 305 -19.76 -5.12 -10.39
C HIS A 305 -19.20 -4.43 -9.14
N ILE A 306 -18.15 -4.99 -8.51
CA ILE A 306 -17.48 -4.43 -7.34
C ILE A 306 -16.03 -4.10 -7.70
N ASP A 307 -15.64 -2.85 -7.46
CA ASP A 307 -14.28 -2.34 -7.66
C ASP A 307 -13.62 -1.94 -6.34
N GLN A 308 -12.30 -1.75 -6.38
CA GLN A 308 -11.53 -1.36 -5.19
C GLN A 308 -12.02 -0.05 -4.57
N GLN A 309 -12.50 0.90 -5.39
CA GLN A 309 -13.08 2.16 -4.92
C GLN A 309 -14.35 1.92 -4.08
N ASP A 310 -15.18 0.95 -4.46
CA ASP A 310 -16.44 0.64 -3.77
C ASP A 310 -16.19 0.07 -2.36
N LEU A 311 -15.04 -0.61 -2.16
CA LEU A 311 -14.58 -1.06 -0.85
C LEU A 311 -13.93 0.07 -0.04
N SER A 312 -13.20 0.98 -0.69
CA SER A 312 -12.58 2.14 -0.04
C SER A 312 -13.60 3.12 0.54
N PHE A 313 -14.80 3.18 -0.04
CA PHE A 313 -15.90 4.00 0.46
C PHE A 313 -16.86 3.26 1.38
N TRP A 314 -16.64 1.97 1.71
CA TRP A 314 -17.44 1.24 2.69
C TRP A 314 -17.27 1.89 4.07
N PRO A 315 -18.27 2.65 4.57
CA PRO A 315 -18.14 3.38 5.82
C PRO A 315 -18.15 2.38 6.99
N ASN A 316 -17.23 2.54 7.95
CA ASN A 316 -17.12 1.71 9.17
C ASN A 316 -16.62 0.27 8.95
N GLY A 317 -15.29 0.07 8.94
CA GLY A 317 -14.66 -1.23 9.16
C GLY A 317 -15.26 -2.36 8.32
N ALA A 318 -14.87 -2.41 7.04
CA ALA A 318 -15.34 -3.42 6.08
C ALA A 318 -15.19 -4.86 6.62
N CYS A 319 -14.19 -5.08 7.48
CA CYS A 319 -13.91 -6.36 8.11
C CYS A 319 -13.89 -6.23 9.63
N SER A 320 -14.30 -7.30 10.31
CA SER A 320 -14.18 -7.47 11.76
C SER A 320 -12.82 -8.02 12.21
N GLY A 321 -12.01 -8.50 11.26
CA GLY A 321 -10.69 -9.09 11.50
C GLY A 321 -10.04 -9.60 10.22
N ILE A 322 -8.79 -10.04 10.34
CA ILE A 322 -8.05 -10.73 9.28
C ILE A 322 -8.18 -12.23 9.54
N LEU A 323 -8.67 -12.97 8.55
CA LEU A 323 -8.79 -14.42 8.62
C LEU A 323 -7.46 -15.09 8.30
N PRO A 324 -7.04 -16.09 9.09
CA PRO A 324 -5.92 -16.94 8.73
C PRO A 324 -6.31 -17.79 7.51
N LEU A 325 -5.33 -18.07 6.65
CA LEU A 325 -5.50 -18.96 5.51
C LEU A 325 -4.99 -20.35 5.87
N PRO A 326 -5.77 -21.42 5.61
CA PRO A 326 -5.32 -22.78 5.89
C PRO A 326 -4.16 -23.18 4.97
N GLU A 327 -3.14 -23.83 5.54
CA GLU A 327 -1.96 -24.33 4.80
C GLU A 327 -2.24 -25.64 4.04
N ARG A 328 -3.31 -26.38 4.42
CA ARG A 328 -3.61 -27.76 3.96
C ARG A 328 -5.03 -27.90 3.43
N SER A 329 -5.41 -27.00 2.52
CA SER A 329 -6.74 -27.01 1.92
C SER A 329 -6.71 -26.28 0.59
N ASN A 330 -7.56 -26.71 -0.33
CA ASN A 330 -7.87 -25.92 -1.52
C ASN A 330 -8.61 -24.64 -1.11
N THR A 331 -7.91 -23.50 -1.14
CA THR A 331 -8.44 -22.20 -0.68
C THR A 331 -8.02 -21.11 -1.63
N ARG A 332 -8.97 -20.30 -2.12
CA ARG A 332 -8.71 -19.10 -2.93
C ARG A 332 -9.11 -17.84 -2.18
N VAL A 333 -8.18 -16.90 -2.11
CA VAL A 333 -8.43 -15.57 -1.53
C VAL A 333 -9.25 -14.75 -2.51
N ILE A 334 -10.40 -14.24 -2.07
CA ILE A 334 -11.27 -13.38 -2.88
C ILE A 334 -11.01 -11.92 -2.52
N LEU A 335 -10.95 -11.61 -1.23
CA LEU A 335 -10.55 -10.30 -0.71
C LEU A 335 -9.43 -10.48 0.32
N ALA A 336 -8.35 -9.73 0.17
CA ALA A 336 -7.26 -9.69 1.13
C ALA A 336 -7.70 -8.98 2.43
N GLY A 337 -7.08 -9.36 3.55
CA GLY A 337 -7.34 -8.73 4.86
C GLY A 337 -6.50 -7.49 5.12
N ASN A 338 -5.43 -7.26 4.35
CA ASN A 338 -4.55 -6.10 4.42
C ASN A 338 -3.75 -5.92 3.12
N HIS A 339 -3.00 -4.80 3.04
CA HIS A 339 -2.22 -4.44 1.86
C HIS A 339 -1.08 -5.41 1.55
N ASP A 340 -0.61 -6.16 2.55
CA ASP A 340 0.49 -7.13 2.41
C ASP A 340 0.00 -8.51 1.92
N GLY A 341 -1.31 -8.70 1.74
CA GLY A 341 -1.88 -10.01 1.37
C GLY A 341 -1.75 -11.06 2.47
N MET A 342 -1.42 -10.65 3.70
CA MET A 342 -1.29 -11.54 4.85
C MET A 342 -2.69 -11.82 5.39
N GLY A 343 -3.25 -12.96 4.98
CA GLY A 343 -4.60 -13.38 5.34
C GLY A 343 -5.69 -12.80 4.45
N ALA A 344 -6.95 -13.07 4.80
CA ALA A 344 -8.10 -12.74 3.97
C ALA A 344 -9.22 -12.09 4.76
N SER A 345 -10.07 -11.33 4.07
CA SER A 345 -11.38 -10.87 4.57
C SER A 345 -12.53 -11.69 4.00
N LEU A 346 -12.32 -12.28 2.82
CA LEU A 346 -13.22 -13.19 2.17
C LEU A 346 -12.39 -14.22 1.40
N TYR A 347 -12.63 -15.50 1.64
CA TYR A 347 -12.04 -16.57 0.85
C TYR A 347 -13.05 -17.70 0.62
N GLU A 348 -12.83 -18.43 -0.47
CA GLU A 348 -13.51 -19.68 -0.73
C GLU A 348 -12.60 -20.85 -0.36
N GLN A 349 -13.18 -21.89 0.21
CA GLN A 349 -12.51 -23.11 0.59
C GLN A 349 -13.29 -24.30 0.05
N PHE A 350 -12.60 -25.18 -0.68
CA PHE A 350 -13.17 -26.40 -1.20
C PHE A 350 -12.77 -27.58 -0.32
N HIS A 351 -13.72 -28.49 -0.14
CA HIS A 351 -13.52 -29.71 0.64
C HIS A 351 -14.44 -30.79 0.08
N GLY A 352 -13.85 -31.87 -0.44
CA GLY A 352 -14.65 -32.96 -0.99
C GLY A 352 -15.47 -32.50 -2.19
N LYS A 353 -16.77 -32.75 -2.16
CA LYS A 353 -17.72 -32.29 -3.18
C LYS A 353 -18.39 -30.95 -2.85
N GLY A 354 -18.07 -30.35 -1.70
CA GLY A 354 -18.72 -29.12 -1.23
C GLY A 354 -17.81 -27.91 -1.29
N VAL A 355 -18.39 -26.78 -0.88
CA VAL A 355 -17.71 -25.48 -0.85
C VAL A 355 -18.13 -24.70 0.40
N ALA A 356 -17.18 -23.96 0.95
CA ALA A 356 -17.40 -23.01 2.01
C ALA A 356 -16.94 -21.61 1.59
N ILE A 357 -17.78 -20.62 1.82
CA ILE A 357 -17.39 -19.21 1.79
C ILE A 357 -17.15 -18.77 3.23
N VAL A 358 -15.94 -18.30 3.53
CA VAL A 358 -15.56 -17.84 4.87
C VAL A 358 -15.29 -16.35 4.81
N THR A 359 -15.95 -15.59 5.69
CA THR A 359 -15.88 -14.14 5.65
C THR A 359 -15.77 -13.49 7.03
N SER A 360 -14.94 -12.45 7.12
CA SER A 360 -14.90 -11.52 8.25
C SER A 360 -15.60 -10.20 7.92
N LEU A 361 -16.22 -10.09 6.75
CA LEU A 361 -16.92 -8.88 6.32
C LEU A 361 -18.05 -8.53 7.29
N ASN A 362 -18.25 -7.24 7.53
CA ASN A 362 -19.32 -6.76 8.39
C ASN A 362 -20.67 -6.76 7.65
N LEU A 363 -21.35 -7.90 7.63
CA LEU A 363 -22.63 -8.08 6.93
C LEU A 363 -23.85 -7.56 7.73
N ASN A 364 -23.67 -6.75 8.77
CA ASN A 364 -24.80 -6.18 9.52
C ASN A 364 -25.39 -4.92 8.86
N GLN A 365 -24.71 -4.37 7.85
CA GLN A 365 -25.09 -3.11 7.19
C GLN A 365 -25.68 -3.34 5.80
N LEU A 366 -26.30 -4.49 5.54
CA LEU A 366 -26.82 -4.83 4.20
C LEU A 366 -27.85 -3.82 3.69
N ASN A 367 -28.67 -3.25 4.58
CA ASN A 367 -29.67 -2.24 4.23
C ASN A 367 -29.06 -0.85 3.97
N ASP A 368 -27.91 -0.55 4.58
CA ASP A 368 -27.32 0.80 4.59
C ASP A 368 -26.14 0.94 3.61
N VAL A 369 -25.52 -0.18 3.22
CA VAL A 369 -24.32 -0.21 2.38
C VAL A 369 -24.54 -1.09 1.14
N PRO A 370 -24.71 -0.47 -0.05
CA PRO A 370 -24.93 -1.19 -1.30
C PRO A 370 -23.86 -2.24 -1.62
N THR A 371 -22.59 -1.94 -1.36
CA THR A 371 -21.46 -2.88 -1.58
C THR A 371 -21.59 -4.13 -0.70
N ALA A 372 -22.01 -3.98 0.55
CA ALA A 372 -22.21 -5.11 1.46
C ALA A 372 -23.33 -6.03 0.95
N SER A 373 -24.45 -5.43 0.52
CA SER A 373 -25.56 -6.15 -0.10
C SER A 373 -25.13 -6.90 -1.36
N ALA A 374 -24.39 -6.25 -2.26
CA ALA A 374 -23.95 -6.85 -3.52
C ALA A 374 -23.02 -8.06 -3.28
N ILE A 375 -22.09 -7.96 -2.33
CA ILE A 375 -21.22 -9.09 -1.95
C ILE A 375 -22.06 -10.25 -1.41
N PHE A 376 -23.00 -9.96 -0.51
CA PHE A 376 -23.86 -11.00 0.06
C PHE A 376 -24.71 -11.71 -1.01
N ASP A 377 -25.36 -10.96 -1.90
CA ASP A 377 -26.15 -11.52 -3.00
C ASP A 377 -25.30 -12.39 -3.94
N ASN A 378 -24.08 -11.95 -4.25
CA ASN A 378 -23.13 -12.72 -5.04
C ASN A 378 -22.75 -14.04 -4.32
N ILE A 379 -22.50 -14.00 -3.01
CA ILE A 379 -22.18 -15.20 -2.20
C ILE A 379 -23.31 -16.20 -2.26
N ILE A 380 -24.56 -15.75 -2.02
CA ILE A 380 -25.72 -16.64 -2.03
C ILE A 380 -25.95 -17.22 -3.42
N THR A 381 -25.81 -16.41 -4.47
CA THR A 381 -25.96 -16.86 -5.86
C THR A 381 -24.91 -17.90 -6.22
N TYR A 382 -23.65 -17.66 -5.88
CA TYR A 382 -22.54 -18.58 -6.10
C TYR A 382 -22.77 -19.92 -5.40
N LEU A 383 -23.13 -19.90 -4.11
CA LEU A 383 -23.42 -21.12 -3.35
C LEU A 383 -24.60 -21.90 -3.93
N LYS A 384 -25.69 -21.22 -4.33
CA LYS A 384 -26.85 -21.88 -4.97
C LYS A 384 -26.45 -22.56 -6.28
N GLN A 385 -25.64 -21.91 -7.10
CA GLN A 385 -25.22 -22.39 -8.42
C GLN A 385 -24.05 -23.38 -8.38
N TYR A 386 -23.35 -23.49 -7.24
CA TYR A 386 -22.19 -24.38 -7.12
C TYR A 386 -22.53 -25.83 -7.46
N GLN A 387 -21.71 -26.41 -8.34
CA GLN A 387 -21.72 -27.81 -8.76
C GLN A 387 -20.28 -28.35 -8.74
N PRO A 388 -20.00 -29.47 -8.06
CA PRO A 388 -18.68 -30.08 -8.05
C PRO A 388 -18.37 -30.78 -9.38
N GLU A 389 -17.08 -30.89 -9.71
CA GLU A 389 -16.61 -31.66 -10.87
C GLU A 389 -16.83 -33.18 -10.68
N GLN A 390 -16.73 -33.96 -11.75
CA GLN A 390 -16.91 -35.41 -11.66
C GLN A 390 -15.74 -36.12 -10.96
N THR A 391 -14.51 -35.65 -11.21
CA THR A 391 -13.28 -36.27 -10.70
C THR A 391 -12.46 -35.28 -9.90
N SER A 392 -11.80 -35.76 -8.85
CA SER A 392 -10.81 -34.98 -8.11
C SER A 392 -9.54 -34.87 -8.93
N GLY A 393 -8.90 -33.70 -8.97
CA GLY A 393 -7.60 -33.59 -9.62
C GLY A 393 -6.49 -34.18 -8.74
N THR A 394 -5.58 -34.93 -9.36
CA THR A 394 -4.44 -35.58 -8.73
C THR A 394 -3.12 -35.02 -9.24
N TYR A 395 -2.04 -35.28 -8.50
CA TYR A 395 -0.68 -35.02 -9.00
C TYR A 395 0.22 -36.24 -8.89
N THR A 396 1.29 -36.28 -9.67
CA THR A 396 2.46 -37.10 -9.38
C THR A 396 3.71 -36.24 -9.30
N CYS A 397 4.70 -36.63 -8.51
CA CYS A 397 5.95 -35.88 -8.35
C CYS A 397 7.17 -36.76 -8.65
N VAL A 398 8.04 -36.26 -9.53
CA VAL A 398 9.26 -36.95 -9.98
C VAL A 398 10.50 -36.18 -9.53
N ASN A 399 10.57 -35.97 -8.20
CA ASN A 399 11.71 -35.46 -7.43
C ASN A 399 11.46 -35.83 -5.95
N VAL A 400 12.49 -36.27 -5.22
CA VAL A 400 12.33 -36.77 -3.84
C VAL A 400 12.03 -35.63 -2.86
N ASP A 401 12.81 -34.55 -2.91
CA ASP A 401 12.72 -33.42 -1.97
C ASP A 401 11.42 -32.64 -2.17
N LEU A 402 11.04 -32.38 -3.43
CA LEU A 402 9.78 -31.74 -3.78
C LEU A 402 8.59 -32.62 -3.40
N ASN A 403 8.71 -33.94 -3.54
CA ASN A 403 7.66 -34.85 -3.09
C ASN A 403 7.52 -34.83 -1.55
N GLN A 404 8.62 -34.79 -0.81
CA GLN A 404 8.60 -34.63 0.65
C GLN A 404 7.96 -33.29 1.06
N TYR A 405 8.25 -32.22 0.31
CA TYR A 405 7.64 -30.91 0.51
C TYR A 405 6.11 -30.95 0.29
N LEU A 406 5.66 -31.51 -0.84
CA LEU A 406 4.23 -31.62 -1.17
C LEU A 406 3.47 -32.52 -0.18
N ASN A 407 4.10 -33.56 0.36
CA ASN A 407 3.49 -34.39 1.41
C ASN A 407 3.15 -33.61 2.69
N GLN A 408 3.83 -32.49 2.98
CA GLN A 408 3.50 -31.65 4.15
C GLN A 408 2.19 -30.87 3.98
N MET A 409 1.71 -30.77 2.74
CA MET A 409 0.49 -30.04 2.33
C MET A 409 -0.70 -30.97 2.10
N ASP A 410 -0.53 -32.28 2.35
CA ASP A 410 -1.55 -33.32 2.17
C ASP A 410 -2.17 -33.32 0.74
N VAL A 411 -1.33 -33.08 -0.28
CA VAL A 411 -1.74 -33.12 -1.69
C VAL A 411 -2.04 -34.57 -2.11
N PHE A 412 -3.07 -34.82 -2.92
CA PHE A 412 -3.47 -36.17 -3.34
C PHE A 412 -2.62 -36.69 -4.47
N ARG A 413 -1.72 -37.63 -4.13
CA ARG A 413 -0.78 -38.22 -5.08
C ARG A 413 -1.40 -39.39 -5.85
N GLU A 414 -1.24 -39.38 -7.16
CA GLU A 414 -1.40 -40.52 -8.05
C GLU A 414 -0.06 -41.25 -8.23
N SER A 415 -0.11 -42.57 -8.07
CA SER A 415 1.01 -43.49 -8.23
C SER A 415 1.39 -43.71 -9.69
N ASP A 416 0.41 -43.74 -10.59
CA ASP A 416 0.60 -43.94 -12.02
C ASP A 416 0.67 -42.58 -12.74
N ILE A 417 1.85 -42.25 -13.28
CA ILE A 417 2.06 -41.00 -14.02
C ILE A 417 1.09 -40.81 -15.19
N ASN A 418 0.59 -41.90 -15.79
CA ASN A 418 -0.35 -41.85 -16.92
C ASN A 418 -1.78 -41.47 -16.50
N GLN A 419 -2.10 -41.55 -15.21
CA GLN A 419 -3.41 -41.24 -14.66
C GLN A 419 -3.44 -39.88 -13.94
N ALA A 420 -2.28 -39.24 -13.77
CA ALA A 420 -2.16 -37.97 -13.07
C ALA A 420 -2.61 -36.78 -13.94
N ASN A 421 -3.42 -35.89 -13.37
CA ASN A 421 -3.79 -34.64 -14.05
C ASN A 421 -2.62 -33.65 -14.13
N SER A 422 -1.81 -33.63 -13.07
CA SER A 422 -0.64 -32.77 -12.94
C SER A 422 0.62 -33.58 -12.64
N ILE A 423 1.69 -33.30 -13.36
CA ILE A 423 3.01 -33.90 -13.18
C ILE A 423 3.93 -32.80 -12.68
N ILE A 424 4.51 -32.98 -11.50
CA ILE A 424 5.35 -31.98 -10.84
C ILE A 424 6.79 -32.49 -10.79
N THR A 425 7.74 -31.67 -11.20
CA THR A 425 9.17 -32.00 -11.14
C THR A 425 9.99 -30.73 -10.99
N ASP A 426 11.30 -30.87 -10.95
CA ASP A 426 12.25 -29.77 -10.93
C ASP A 426 13.22 -29.83 -12.13
N GLY A 427 13.96 -28.73 -12.35
CA GLY A 427 14.96 -28.66 -13.40
C GLY A 427 15.99 -29.80 -13.32
N GLN A 428 16.38 -30.24 -12.13
CA GLN A 428 17.38 -31.31 -11.98
C GLN A 428 16.85 -32.69 -12.36
N SER A 429 15.55 -32.94 -12.18
CA SER A 429 14.96 -34.27 -12.39
C SER A 429 14.22 -34.43 -13.70
N ILE A 430 14.00 -33.35 -14.46
CA ILE A 430 13.21 -33.36 -15.70
C ILE A 430 13.62 -34.44 -16.69
N GLN A 431 14.92 -34.76 -16.80
CA GLN A 431 15.42 -35.80 -17.71
C GLN A 431 14.81 -37.18 -17.40
N LYS A 432 14.69 -37.54 -16.11
CA LYS A 432 14.09 -38.81 -15.67
C LYS A 432 12.61 -38.90 -16.06
N VAL A 433 11.95 -37.74 -16.10
CA VAL A 433 10.54 -37.64 -16.45
C VAL A 433 10.37 -37.74 -17.97
N MET A 434 11.24 -37.09 -18.75
CA MET A 434 11.19 -37.09 -20.23
C MET A 434 11.26 -38.49 -20.86
N ASP A 435 11.92 -39.45 -20.21
CA ASP A 435 12.04 -40.83 -20.70
C ASP A 435 10.73 -41.65 -20.56
N GLN A 436 9.68 -41.10 -19.93
CA GLN A 436 8.39 -41.77 -19.66
C GLN A 436 7.25 -41.33 -20.60
N ASN A 437 7.57 -40.96 -21.84
CA ASN A 437 6.57 -40.56 -22.86
C ASN A 437 5.68 -39.35 -22.49
N LEU A 438 6.17 -38.45 -21.64
CA LEU A 438 5.44 -37.25 -21.17
C LEU A 438 4.89 -36.36 -22.27
N ASN A 439 5.59 -36.24 -23.39
CA ASN A 439 5.18 -35.36 -24.46
C ASN A 439 3.79 -35.74 -24.99
N GLU A 440 3.46 -37.03 -24.98
CA GLU A 440 2.14 -37.53 -25.36
C GLU A 440 1.12 -37.23 -24.25
N LEU A 441 1.44 -37.52 -22.97
CA LEU A 441 0.55 -37.21 -21.83
C LEU A 441 0.17 -35.73 -21.75
N VAL A 442 1.13 -34.82 -21.91
CA VAL A 442 0.85 -33.37 -21.92
C VAL A 442 0.00 -33.00 -23.13
N LYS A 443 0.26 -33.57 -24.32
CA LYS A 443 -0.57 -33.33 -25.51
C LYS A 443 -2.00 -33.84 -25.35
N GLU A 444 -2.20 -34.92 -24.60
CA GLU A 444 -3.50 -35.53 -24.30
C GLU A 444 -4.30 -34.78 -23.22
N GLY A 445 -3.66 -33.93 -22.41
CA GLY A 445 -4.36 -33.04 -21.49
C GLY A 445 -3.67 -32.78 -20.15
N SER A 446 -2.62 -33.52 -19.80
CA SER A 446 -1.95 -33.35 -18.50
C SER A 446 -1.18 -32.02 -18.40
N THR A 447 -1.06 -31.51 -17.17
CA THR A 447 -0.23 -30.35 -16.85
C THR A 447 1.15 -30.79 -16.39
N LEU A 448 2.22 -30.25 -16.96
CA LEU A 448 3.59 -30.46 -16.49
C LEU A 448 4.11 -29.19 -15.80
N LEU A 449 4.27 -29.22 -14.47
CA LEU A 449 4.86 -28.15 -13.67
C LEU A 449 6.34 -28.46 -13.39
N ILE A 450 7.24 -27.59 -13.85
CA ILE A 450 8.69 -27.70 -13.68
C ILE A 450 9.18 -26.54 -12.82
N CYS A 451 9.61 -26.85 -11.60
CA CYS A 451 10.17 -25.88 -10.65
C CYS A 451 11.69 -25.72 -10.81
N ASN A 452 12.25 -24.57 -10.42
CA ASN A 452 13.70 -24.31 -10.33
C ASN A 452 14.48 -24.79 -11.57
N ILE A 453 14.18 -24.21 -12.74
CA ILE A 453 14.83 -24.56 -14.00
C ILE A 453 16.22 -23.93 -14.04
N ASN A 454 17.20 -24.69 -14.47
CA ASN A 454 18.61 -24.32 -14.54
C ASN A 454 19.17 -24.47 -15.96
N GLU A 455 20.42 -24.07 -16.17
CA GLU A 455 21.05 -24.08 -17.50
C GLU A 455 21.11 -25.48 -18.12
N SER A 456 21.25 -26.54 -17.33
CA SER A 456 21.31 -27.91 -17.84
C SER A 456 19.95 -28.47 -18.28
N SER A 457 18.84 -27.92 -17.76
CA SER A 457 17.48 -28.36 -18.07
C SER A 457 16.80 -27.55 -19.17
N ILE A 458 17.19 -26.30 -19.37
CA ILE A 458 16.53 -25.42 -20.36
C ILE A 458 16.59 -25.99 -21.79
N ASP A 459 17.67 -26.69 -22.15
CA ASP A 459 17.81 -27.34 -23.47
C ASP A 459 16.81 -28.47 -23.69
N LEU A 460 16.50 -29.24 -22.65
CA LEU A 460 15.48 -30.29 -22.70
C LEU A 460 14.09 -29.66 -22.86
N ILE A 461 13.83 -28.59 -22.14
CA ILE A 461 12.55 -27.87 -22.19
C ILE A 461 12.37 -27.18 -23.55
N ARG A 462 13.43 -26.62 -24.16
CA ARG A 462 13.40 -26.12 -25.55
C ARG A 462 12.98 -27.21 -26.53
N LYS A 463 13.55 -28.41 -26.41
CA LYS A 463 13.18 -29.56 -27.26
C LYS A 463 11.73 -30.00 -27.06
N LEU A 464 11.25 -29.98 -25.81
CA LEU A 464 9.87 -30.36 -25.47
C LEU A 464 8.84 -29.35 -25.99
N THR A 465 9.07 -28.07 -25.71
CA THR A 465 8.12 -26.97 -26.00
C THR A 465 8.21 -26.47 -27.44
N GLY A 466 9.34 -26.69 -28.12
CA GLY A 466 9.65 -26.06 -29.40
C GLY A 466 9.90 -24.55 -29.31
N GLN A 467 9.91 -23.97 -28.10
CA GLN A 467 10.11 -22.54 -27.88
C GLN A 467 11.60 -22.22 -27.69
N ASN A 468 12.03 -21.06 -28.18
CA ASN A 468 13.40 -20.57 -28.00
C ASN A 468 13.60 -19.93 -26.62
N LEU A 469 13.52 -20.76 -25.59
CA LEU A 469 13.59 -20.33 -24.18
C LEU A 469 15.01 -19.93 -23.80
N LYS A 470 15.20 -19.03 -22.83
CA LYS A 470 16.50 -18.70 -22.25
C LYS A 470 16.30 -18.32 -20.77
N LEU A 471 17.21 -18.78 -19.91
CA LEU A 471 17.27 -18.26 -18.55
C LEU A 471 17.93 -16.90 -18.53
N THR A 472 17.37 -16.01 -17.73
CA THR A 472 17.92 -14.68 -17.52
C THR A 472 18.26 -14.53 -16.05
N GLN A 473 19.39 -13.92 -15.74
CA GLN A 473 19.66 -13.57 -14.36
C GLN A 473 18.70 -12.44 -13.96
N PRO A 474 18.01 -12.58 -12.83
CA PRO A 474 17.22 -11.54 -12.24
C PRO A 474 18.20 -10.49 -11.74
N TYR A 475 17.86 -9.25 -12.01
CA TYR A 475 18.68 -8.08 -11.71
C TYR A 475 18.68 -7.76 -10.21
N LEU A 476 19.05 -8.72 -9.34
CA LEU A 476 18.92 -8.56 -7.88
C LEU A 476 19.98 -7.63 -7.27
N ASP A 477 21.22 -7.65 -7.78
CA ASP A 477 22.33 -6.89 -7.16
C ASP A 477 22.88 -5.70 -7.97
N GLU A 478 22.65 -5.63 -9.29
CA GLU A 478 23.47 -4.75 -10.13
C GLU A 478 22.97 -3.30 -10.30
N ARG A 479 21.72 -2.92 -9.97
CA ARG A 479 21.16 -1.67 -10.54
C ARG A 479 20.27 -0.85 -9.60
N LYS A 480 20.90 -0.10 -8.69
CA LYS A 480 20.38 1.21 -8.23
C LYS A 480 20.28 2.26 -9.36
N HIS A 481 20.70 1.95 -10.59
CA HIS A 481 21.06 2.96 -11.61
C HIS A 481 20.66 2.65 -13.07
N CYS A 482 19.78 1.69 -13.37
CA CYS A 482 19.28 1.54 -14.75
C CYS A 482 17.76 1.62 -14.83
N VAL A 483 17.31 2.31 -15.88
CA VAL A 483 15.90 2.50 -16.22
C VAL A 483 15.58 1.56 -17.39
N LYS A 484 14.48 0.79 -17.31
CA LYS A 484 13.92 0.05 -18.46
C LYS A 484 12.78 0.89 -19.05
N ALA A 485 12.97 1.48 -20.23
CA ALA A 485 11.97 2.36 -20.85
C ALA A 485 11.59 1.86 -22.26
N ALA A 486 10.33 2.06 -22.66
CA ALA A 486 9.99 2.03 -24.09
C ALA A 486 10.67 3.21 -24.79
N ILE A 487 10.93 3.06 -26.09
CA ILE A 487 11.65 4.02 -26.94
C ILE A 487 11.00 5.43 -26.90
N SER A 488 9.72 5.54 -26.56
CA SER A 488 8.99 6.82 -26.43
C SER A 488 9.11 7.49 -25.05
N TRP A 489 9.82 6.90 -24.08
CA TRP A 489 9.82 7.33 -22.66
C TRP A 489 11.23 7.64 -22.12
N THR A 490 12.29 7.44 -22.91
CA THR A 490 13.64 7.88 -22.53
C THR A 490 13.82 9.36 -22.82
N LYS A 491 14.28 10.14 -21.84
CA LYS A 491 14.78 11.50 -22.10
C LYS A 491 15.88 11.43 -23.16
N ALA A 492 15.90 12.39 -24.08
CA ALA A 492 16.82 12.43 -25.22
C ALA A 492 18.32 12.38 -24.83
N ASP A 493 18.64 12.68 -23.57
CA ASP A 493 19.99 12.69 -23.00
C ASP A 493 20.38 11.41 -22.25
N THR A 494 19.50 10.40 -22.18
CA THR A 494 19.82 9.14 -21.48
C THR A 494 20.89 8.35 -22.25
N PRO A 495 22.07 8.09 -21.67
CA PRO A 495 23.14 7.37 -22.36
C PRO A 495 22.70 5.94 -22.76
N ASN A 496 22.86 5.58 -24.03
CA ASN A 496 22.43 4.29 -24.58
C ASN A 496 23.02 3.05 -23.89
N ASN A 497 24.13 3.21 -23.16
CA ASN A 497 24.80 2.16 -22.39
C ASN A 497 24.20 1.91 -20.98
N LEU A 498 23.13 2.62 -20.60
CA LEU A 498 22.49 2.52 -19.28
C LEU A 498 21.05 1.95 -19.32
N VAL A 499 20.56 1.58 -20.51
CA VAL A 499 19.16 1.21 -20.76
C VAL A 499 19.06 -0.12 -21.51
N GLU A 500 18.13 -0.99 -21.10
CA GLU A 500 17.71 -2.12 -21.92
C GLU A 500 16.59 -1.68 -22.85
N TYR A 501 16.80 -1.80 -24.16
CA TYR A 501 15.81 -1.41 -25.16
C TYR A 501 15.05 -2.62 -25.67
N TYR A 502 13.76 -2.39 -25.89
CA TYR A 502 12.87 -3.32 -26.55
C TYR A 502 12.25 -2.65 -27.77
N GLN A 503 12.47 -3.24 -28.93
CA GLN A 503 11.77 -2.88 -30.16
C GLN A 503 10.55 -3.80 -30.31
N GLY A 504 9.43 -3.28 -30.82
CA GLY A 504 8.26 -4.12 -31.13
C GLY A 504 7.45 -4.61 -29.93
N ILE A 505 7.53 -3.90 -28.79
CA ILE A 505 6.77 -4.18 -27.58
C ILE A 505 5.70 -3.11 -27.38
N MET A 506 4.48 -3.54 -27.03
CA MET A 506 3.47 -2.63 -26.50
C MET A 506 3.60 -2.59 -24.98
N ILE A 507 3.76 -1.40 -24.41
CA ILE A 507 3.51 -1.22 -22.98
C ILE A 507 1.99 -1.08 -22.83
N PRO A 508 1.27 -2.03 -22.20
CA PRO A 508 -0.15 -1.84 -21.90
C PRO A 508 -0.32 -0.58 -21.04
N GLN A 509 -1.54 -0.04 -20.95
CA GLN A 509 -1.76 1.05 -20.01
C GLN A 509 -1.22 0.63 -18.63
N PRO A 510 -0.46 1.52 -17.95
CA PRO A 510 -0.07 1.23 -16.58
C PRO A 510 -1.34 0.83 -15.83
N PHE A 511 -1.29 -0.26 -15.07
CA PHE A 511 -2.41 -0.86 -14.33
C PHE A 511 -3.34 -1.84 -15.06
N GLU A 512 -3.06 -2.23 -16.30
CA GLU A 512 -3.86 -3.32 -16.86
C GLU A 512 -3.60 -4.64 -16.10
N THR A 513 -4.65 -5.18 -15.47
CA THR A 513 -4.60 -6.38 -14.65
C THR A 513 -4.24 -7.60 -15.51
N ASN A 514 -3.36 -8.47 -15.01
CA ASN A 514 -3.18 -9.79 -15.61
C ASN A 514 -4.44 -10.64 -15.32
N HIS A 515 -5.24 -10.90 -16.34
CA HIS A 515 -6.50 -11.64 -16.20
C HIS A 515 -6.33 -13.16 -16.30
N GLU A 516 -5.14 -13.70 -16.01
CA GLU A 516 -4.87 -15.13 -16.01
C GLU A 516 -5.32 -15.84 -14.71
N PRO A 517 -6.31 -16.76 -14.76
CA PRO A 517 -6.77 -17.51 -13.58
C PRO A 517 -5.68 -18.27 -12.84
N LEU A 518 -4.70 -18.84 -13.56
CA LEU A 518 -3.57 -19.57 -12.95
C LEU A 518 -2.85 -18.70 -11.90
N LEU A 519 -2.81 -17.39 -12.13
CA LEU A 519 -2.04 -16.43 -11.35
C LEU A 519 -2.86 -15.73 -10.27
N SER A 520 -4.14 -16.05 -10.18
CA SER A 520 -5.02 -15.47 -9.17
C SER A 520 -4.53 -15.82 -7.76
N GLY A 521 -4.29 -14.79 -6.95
CA GLY A 521 -3.80 -14.93 -5.57
C GLY A 521 -2.30 -15.20 -5.41
N ILE A 522 -1.51 -15.24 -6.49
CA ILE A 522 -0.03 -15.42 -6.44
C ILE A 522 0.76 -14.21 -6.99
N SER A 523 0.07 -13.16 -7.43
CA SER A 523 0.64 -11.91 -7.92
C SER A 523 0.94 -10.90 -6.80
N ASN A 524 1.92 -10.00 -7.00
CA ASN A 524 2.29 -8.93 -6.05
C ASN A 524 2.72 -9.39 -4.66
N LEU A 525 3.34 -10.56 -4.59
CA LEU A 525 3.98 -10.98 -3.37
C LEU A 525 5.32 -10.24 -3.25
N ASP A 526 5.79 -10.03 -2.02
CA ASP A 526 7.18 -9.63 -1.85
C ASP A 526 8.09 -10.65 -2.53
N LEU A 527 9.30 -10.25 -2.89
CA LEU A 527 10.25 -11.13 -3.57
C LEU A 527 11.25 -11.73 -2.60
N ASN A 528 10.87 -11.86 -1.33
CA ASN A 528 11.69 -12.53 -0.34
C ASN A 528 10.92 -13.55 0.51
N TRP A 529 11.61 -14.65 0.81
CA TRP A 529 11.27 -15.57 1.86
C TRP A 529 11.93 -15.11 3.15
N ASP A 530 11.30 -14.17 3.87
CA ASP A 530 11.80 -13.70 5.17
C ASP A 530 13.28 -13.26 5.12
N GLY A 531 13.66 -12.54 4.05
CA GLY A 531 15.03 -12.05 3.82
C GLY A 531 15.91 -12.89 2.88
N GLN A 532 15.40 -13.99 2.32
CA GLN A 532 16.05 -14.74 1.23
C GLN A 532 15.35 -14.50 -0.11
N ASP A 533 16.07 -14.50 -1.23
CA ASP A 533 15.45 -14.31 -2.55
C ASP A 533 14.52 -15.48 -2.92
N MET A 534 13.42 -15.17 -3.61
CA MET A 534 12.47 -16.19 -4.01
C MET A 534 12.88 -17.05 -5.21
N PHE A 535 13.84 -16.61 -6.03
CA PHE A 535 14.25 -17.28 -7.26
C PHE A 535 15.59 -16.74 -7.75
N GLU A 536 16.36 -17.58 -8.46
CA GLU A 536 17.67 -17.22 -9.01
C GLU A 536 17.62 -16.83 -10.49
N TYR A 537 16.58 -17.21 -11.25
CA TYR A 537 16.46 -16.97 -12.69
C TYR A 537 15.08 -16.46 -13.09
N GLY A 538 15.01 -15.62 -14.12
CA GLY A 538 13.81 -15.38 -14.92
C GLY A 538 13.81 -16.22 -16.20
N ILE A 539 12.71 -16.18 -16.97
CA ILE A 539 12.52 -16.97 -18.19
C ILE A 539 12.19 -16.05 -19.36
N GLU A 540 13.03 -16.04 -20.40
CA GLU A 540 12.78 -15.33 -21.66
C GLU A 540 12.37 -16.31 -22.77
N ILE A 541 11.34 -15.98 -23.55
CA ILE A 541 11.12 -16.61 -24.87
C ILE A 541 11.71 -15.66 -25.92
N LYS A 542 12.84 -16.04 -26.53
CA LYS A 542 13.57 -15.17 -27.46
C LYS A 542 12.68 -14.78 -28.65
N GLY A 543 12.60 -13.48 -28.92
CA GLY A 543 11.81 -12.93 -30.02
C GLY A 543 10.31 -12.80 -29.73
N LYS A 544 9.89 -13.06 -28.49
CA LYS A 544 8.52 -12.88 -28.03
C LYS A 544 8.46 -11.75 -27.00
N ASP A 545 7.31 -11.10 -26.96
CA ASP A 545 7.04 -10.05 -25.99
C ASP A 545 6.85 -10.69 -24.59
N PRO A 546 7.67 -10.30 -23.60
CA PRO A 546 7.64 -10.85 -22.26
C PRO A 546 6.60 -10.19 -21.35
N VAL A 547 5.81 -9.24 -21.84
CA VAL A 547 4.67 -8.62 -21.14
C VAL A 547 3.31 -8.92 -21.80
N ARG A 548 3.32 -9.53 -23.00
CA ARG A 548 2.10 -9.94 -23.71
C ARG A 548 1.51 -11.21 -23.11
N ALA A 549 0.26 -11.12 -22.66
CA ALA A 549 -0.60 -12.29 -22.54
C ALA A 549 -1.13 -12.69 -23.93
N ASN A 550 -1.07 -13.98 -24.27
CA ASN A 550 -1.75 -14.53 -25.44
C ASN A 550 -2.26 -15.95 -25.16
N ASP A 551 -2.89 -16.56 -26.15
CA ASP A 551 -3.49 -17.90 -26.01
C ASP A 551 -2.43 -19.02 -25.89
N ASP A 552 -1.23 -18.79 -26.41
CA ASP A 552 -0.14 -19.77 -26.46
C ASP A 552 0.71 -19.77 -25.19
N TYR A 553 0.83 -18.62 -24.51
CA TYR A 553 1.56 -18.50 -23.25
C TYR A 553 1.00 -17.43 -22.31
N ALA A 554 1.08 -17.70 -21.02
CA ALA A 554 0.72 -16.77 -19.95
C ALA A 554 1.85 -16.65 -18.93
N ILE A 555 1.99 -15.47 -18.34
CA ILE A 555 3.20 -15.07 -17.61
C ILE A 555 2.85 -14.46 -16.26
N LEU A 556 3.57 -14.86 -15.22
CA LEU A 556 3.71 -14.09 -14.00
C LEU A 556 5.04 -13.36 -14.08
N ILE A 557 4.96 -12.05 -14.12
CA ILE A 557 6.11 -11.17 -13.96
C ILE A 557 6.29 -10.93 -12.46
N SER A 558 7.52 -10.98 -11.97
CA SER A 558 7.81 -10.65 -10.58
C SER A 558 7.70 -9.14 -10.36
N ASN A 559 6.69 -8.72 -9.60
CA ASN A 559 6.60 -7.35 -9.10
C ASN A 559 7.37 -7.25 -7.78
N TRP A 560 8.65 -6.88 -7.86
CA TRP A 560 9.14 -5.65 -7.25
C TRP A 560 8.47 -5.12 -5.96
N LYS A 561 8.36 -5.84 -4.83
CA LYS A 561 8.06 -5.14 -3.55
C LYS A 561 9.31 -4.42 -3.05
N ILE A 562 9.28 -3.08 -3.11
CA ILE A 562 10.14 -2.23 -2.29
C ILE A 562 9.68 -2.42 -0.83
N ASP A 563 10.60 -2.67 0.10
CA ASP A 563 10.28 -2.72 1.53
C ASP A 563 9.67 -1.38 1.99
N TRP A 564 8.34 -1.36 2.17
CA TRP A 564 7.58 -0.18 2.56
C TRP A 564 7.63 0.09 4.08
N SER A 565 8.29 -0.78 4.87
CA SER A 565 8.47 -0.56 6.31
C SER A 565 9.30 0.69 6.62
N LYS A 566 10.06 1.19 5.63
CA LYS A 566 10.77 2.47 5.67
C LYS A 566 10.33 3.33 4.48
N PRO A 567 9.54 4.40 4.68
CA PRO A 567 9.25 5.31 3.57
C PRO A 567 10.54 5.99 3.15
N HIS A 568 11.10 5.59 2.00
CA HIS A 568 12.32 6.19 1.47
C HIS A 568 12.18 7.72 1.28
N TRP A 569 10.95 8.24 1.16
CA TRP A 569 10.64 9.66 1.05
C TRP A 569 9.33 10.07 1.77
N GLY A 570 9.32 9.98 3.10
CA GLY A 570 8.53 10.78 4.06
C GLY A 570 7.19 11.43 3.67
N GLY A 571 6.23 10.71 3.06
CA GLY A 571 4.89 11.26 2.78
C GLY A 571 3.78 10.24 2.93
N GLU A 572 2.70 10.62 3.63
CA GLU A 572 1.46 9.85 3.77
C GLU A 572 0.78 9.58 2.42
N TYR A 573 -0.01 8.50 2.37
CA TYR A 573 -0.53 7.88 1.15
C TYR A 573 -1.99 8.28 0.91
N ILE A 574 -2.25 9.16 -0.06
CA ILE A 574 -3.58 9.38 -0.64
C ILE A 574 -3.47 9.43 -2.18
N HIS A 575 -4.56 9.01 -2.81
CA HIS A 575 -4.72 8.35 -4.11
C HIS A 575 -4.53 9.22 -5.37
N ALA A 576 -4.19 8.56 -6.48
CA ALA A 576 -4.37 8.92 -7.90
C ALA A 576 -3.16 9.38 -8.76
N ALA A 577 -2.14 10.12 -8.28
CA ALA A 577 -0.97 10.42 -9.15
C ALA A 577 0.41 9.94 -8.68
N LYS A 578 0.49 9.23 -7.55
CA LYS A 578 1.58 8.25 -7.38
C LYS A 578 1.51 7.17 -8.48
N ASP A 579 0.33 6.89 -9.04
CA ASP A 579 0.08 5.84 -10.02
C ASP A 579 0.93 5.97 -11.32
N LEU A 580 1.44 7.14 -11.70
CA LEU A 580 2.35 7.23 -12.86
C LEU A 580 3.82 6.87 -12.55
N LYS A 581 4.33 7.15 -11.35
CA LYS A 581 5.65 6.61 -10.89
C LYS A 581 5.57 5.17 -10.41
N ARG A 582 4.36 4.70 -10.11
CA ARG A 582 4.06 3.28 -9.92
C ARG A 582 4.09 2.49 -11.24
N ALA A 583 4.08 3.16 -12.39
CA ALA A 583 4.37 2.52 -13.66
C ALA A 583 5.83 2.01 -13.73
N ASP A 584 6.77 2.58 -12.97
CA ASP A 584 8.14 2.06 -12.81
C ASP A 584 8.17 0.69 -12.09
N TRP A 585 7.05 0.22 -11.54
CA TRP A 585 6.98 -1.06 -10.84
C TRP A 585 6.95 -2.28 -11.76
N PHE A 586 6.83 -2.08 -13.08
CA PHE A 586 6.94 -3.13 -14.09
C PHE A 586 8.39 -3.41 -14.53
N ILE A 587 9.39 -2.93 -13.77
CA ILE A 587 10.82 -3.05 -14.08
C ILE A 587 11.39 -4.37 -13.53
N ASN A 588 10.83 -5.51 -13.95
CA ASN A 588 11.63 -6.71 -14.22
C ASN A 588 10.89 -7.65 -15.15
N ARG A 589 11.11 -7.49 -16.46
CA ARG A 589 10.23 -8.04 -17.51
C ARG A 589 10.28 -9.55 -17.71
N ASP A 590 11.20 -10.29 -17.09
CA ASP A 590 11.32 -11.72 -17.37
C ASP A 590 10.38 -12.54 -16.47
N PRO A 591 9.46 -13.34 -17.05
CA PRO A 591 8.56 -14.22 -16.31
C PRO A 591 9.28 -15.11 -15.28
N VAL A 592 8.73 -15.17 -14.07
CA VAL A 592 9.13 -16.14 -13.04
C VAL A 592 8.20 -17.35 -12.99
N VAL A 593 6.98 -17.20 -13.51
CA VAL A 593 6.11 -18.32 -13.86
C VAL A 593 5.67 -18.13 -15.30
N LEU A 594 5.87 -19.13 -16.14
CA LEU A 594 5.52 -19.11 -17.56
C LEU A 594 4.72 -20.38 -17.88
N ARG A 595 3.44 -20.21 -18.22
CA ARG A 595 2.60 -21.26 -18.80
C ARG A 595 2.75 -21.23 -20.32
N ILE A 596 2.95 -22.39 -20.93
CA ILE A 596 2.98 -22.62 -22.37
C ILE A 596 1.90 -23.66 -22.69
N LYS A 597 1.00 -23.36 -23.62
CA LYS A 597 0.01 -24.32 -24.11
C LYS A 597 0.69 -25.38 -24.96
N HIS A 598 0.34 -26.65 -24.76
CA HIS A 598 0.96 -27.76 -25.48
C HIS A 598 -0.05 -28.89 -25.75
N GLY A 599 -0.60 -28.92 -26.96
CA GLY A 599 -1.72 -29.81 -27.29
C GLY A 599 -2.99 -29.43 -26.51
N GLN A 600 -3.62 -30.40 -25.86
CA GLN A 600 -4.77 -30.18 -24.96
C GLN A 600 -4.33 -29.83 -23.53
N GLY A 601 -3.08 -30.06 -23.16
CA GLY A 601 -2.52 -29.73 -21.85
C GLY A 601 -1.64 -28.48 -21.87
N GLN A 602 -0.75 -28.40 -20.89
CA GLN A 602 0.09 -27.22 -20.66
C GLN A 602 1.40 -27.57 -19.94
N ILE A 603 2.43 -26.79 -20.21
CA ILE A 603 3.72 -26.84 -19.52
C ILE A 603 3.86 -25.54 -18.73
N ILE A 604 4.12 -25.63 -17.43
CA ILE A 604 4.31 -24.49 -16.54
C ILE A 604 5.75 -24.53 -16.04
N LEU A 605 6.48 -23.48 -16.34
CA LEU A 605 7.84 -23.25 -15.89
C LEU A 605 7.78 -22.30 -14.70
N CYS A 606 8.30 -22.70 -13.54
CA CYS A 606 8.24 -21.92 -12.32
C CYS A 606 9.64 -21.79 -11.72
N GLN A 607 10.09 -20.57 -11.48
CA GLN A 607 11.40 -20.28 -10.89
C GLN A 607 11.36 -20.08 -9.38
N LEU A 608 10.16 -20.06 -8.78
CA LEU A 608 10.00 -19.88 -7.34
C LEU A 608 10.61 -21.05 -6.58
N ASP A 609 11.54 -20.74 -5.69
CA ASP A 609 12.20 -21.69 -4.81
C ASP A 609 11.32 -22.03 -3.60
N PHE A 610 10.43 -23.00 -3.79
CA PHE A 610 9.49 -23.41 -2.76
C PHE A 610 10.14 -24.14 -1.58
N LEU A 611 11.29 -24.79 -1.79
CA LEU A 611 11.92 -25.65 -0.79
C LEU A 611 12.49 -24.83 0.39
N HIS A 612 12.92 -23.59 0.14
CA HIS A 612 13.55 -22.73 1.13
C HIS A 612 12.62 -21.63 1.67
N GLY A 613 11.41 -21.47 1.12
CA GLY A 613 10.55 -20.32 1.41
C GLY A 613 9.55 -20.42 2.56
N ASN A 614 9.71 -21.40 3.46
CA ASN A 614 8.91 -21.57 4.68
C ASN A 614 7.37 -21.55 4.47
N LYS A 615 6.63 -20.91 5.39
CA LYS A 615 5.16 -20.83 5.38
C LYS A 615 4.63 -20.07 4.17
N LYS A 616 5.33 -19.02 3.78
CA LYS A 616 4.94 -18.19 2.64
C LYS A 616 5.01 -19.01 1.35
N ALA A 617 6.08 -19.76 1.11
CA ALA A 617 6.19 -20.66 -0.02
C ALA A 617 5.09 -21.71 -0.03
N ARG A 618 4.79 -22.32 1.12
CA ARG A 618 3.68 -23.28 1.23
C ARG A 618 2.36 -22.66 0.83
N ARG A 619 2.11 -21.40 1.20
CA ARG A 619 0.88 -20.70 0.82
C ARG A 619 0.82 -20.41 -0.68
N ILE A 620 1.91 -19.96 -1.29
CA ILE A 620 1.98 -19.74 -2.75
C ILE A 620 1.78 -21.06 -3.50
N MET A 621 2.48 -22.12 -3.08
CA MET A 621 2.32 -23.45 -3.66
C MET A 621 0.87 -23.93 -3.52
N ALA A 622 0.24 -23.75 -2.35
CA ALA A 622 -1.14 -24.16 -2.13
C ALA A 622 -2.10 -23.43 -3.07
N GLN A 623 -1.90 -22.12 -3.26
CA GLN A 623 -2.70 -21.34 -4.19
C GLN A 623 -2.48 -21.80 -5.64
N LEU A 624 -1.23 -22.03 -6.06
CA LEU A 624 -0.90 -22.53 -7.39
C LEU A 624 -1.53 -23.90 -7.65
N LEU A 625 -1.38 -24.85 -6.73
CA LEU A 625 -1.99 -26.18 -6.82
C LEU A 625 -3.52 -26.12 -6.83
N THR A 626 -4.12 -25.21 -6.06
CA THR A 626 -5.57 -24.97 -6.11
C THR A 626 -5.99 -24.43 -7.47
N ASN A 627 -5.22 -23.53 -8.07
CA ASN A 627 -5.51 -23.02 -9.42
C ASN A 627 -5.29 -24.09 -10.51
N LEU A 628 -4.48 -25.11 -10.24
CA LEU A 628 -4.25 -26.30 -11.08
C LEU A 628 -5.21 -27.46 -10.80
N ASN A 629 -6.23 -27.26 -9.96
CA ASN A 629 -7.19 -28.28 -9.56
C ASN A 629 -6.57 -29.51 -8.84
N CYS A 630 -5.37 -29.38 -8.26
CA CYS A 630 -4.78 -30.44 -7.46
C CYS A 630 -5.47 -30.50 -6.09
N SER A 631 -6.04 -31.66 -5.74
CA SER A 631 -6.69 -31.85 -4.45
C SER A 631 -5.68 -31.78 -3.30
N MET A 632 -6.07 -31.14 -2.19
CA MET A 632 -5.25 -31.03 -0.97
C MET A 632 -6.10 -31.17 0.29
N GLY A 633 -5.59 -31.89 1.29
CA GLY A 633 -6.28 -32.22 2.54
C GLY A 633 -7.37 -33.27 2.36
N TYR A 634 -8.31 -33.06 1.42
CA TYR A 634 -9.36 -33.99 1.03
C TYR A 634 -9.44 -34.19 -0.49
N PRO A 635 -9.89 -35.36 -1.00
CA PRO A 635 -10.11 -35.54 -2.43
C PRO A 635 -11.22 -34.58 -2.87
N THR A 636 -10.88 -33.54 -3.63
CA THR A 636 -11.77 -32.40 -3.83
C THR A 636 -12.14 -32.25 -5.30
N ASN A 637 -13.43 -32.10 -5.55
CA ASN A 637 -14.03 -32.01 -6.88
C ASN A 637 -14.56 -30.58 -7.07
N PHE A 638 -13.67 -29.65 -7.37
CA PHE A 638 -14.04 -28.24 -7.49
C PHE A 638 -13.84 -27.72 -8.90
N ALA A 639 -14.66 -26.73 -9.24
CA ALA A 639 -14.89 -26.36 -10.61
C ALA A 639 -13.66 -25.75 -11.30
N SER A 640 -13.59 -25.99 -12.61
CA SER A 640 -12.64 -25.35 -13.52
C SER A 640 -12.63 -23.81 -13.43
N THR A 641 -11.55 -23.20 -13.92
CA THR A 641 -11.33 -21.74 -13.89
C THR A 641 -12.51 -20.92 -14.43
N ASP A 642 -13.25 -21.47 -15.38
CA ASP A 642 -14.28 -20.79 -16.17
C ASP A 642 -15.54 -20.49 -15.34
N THR A 643 -15.83 -21.26 -14.30
CA THR A 643 -16.99 -21.05 -13.42
C THR A 643 -16.68 -20.20 -12.19
N THR A 644 -15.39 -20.06 -11.85
CA THR A 644 -14.92 -19.32 -10.66
C THR A 644 -14.62 -17.86 -11.01
N PHE A 645 -13.93 -17.63 -12.12
CA PHE A 645 -13.45 -16.32 -12.53
C PHE A 645 -14.28 -15.77 -13.71
N ASP A 646 -14.31 -14.44 -13.86
CA ASP A 646 -14.80 -13.80 -15.07
C ASP A 646 -13.69 -13.75 -16.13
N LEU A 647 -13.86 -14.53 -17.19
CA LEU A 647 -12.90 -14.61 -18.30
C LEU A 647 -13.18 -13.60 -19.42
N SER A 648 -14.28 -12.86 -19.35
CA SER A 648 -14.64 -11.90 -20.40
C SER A 648 -13.61 -10.77 -20.52
N GLU A 649 -13.06 -10.31 -19.40
CA GLU A 649 -12.00 -9.30 -19.36
C GLU A 649 -10.69 -9.80 -19.97
N LYS A 650 -10.34 -11.08 -19.74
CA LYS A 650 -9.20 -11.72 -20.40
C LYS A 650 -9.37 -11.76 -21.92
N ALA A 651 -10.56 -12.16 -22.39
CA ALA A 651 -10.85 -12.23 -23.81
C ALA A 651 -10.72 -10.85 -24.50
N LYS A 652 -11.29 -9.81 -23.89
CA LYS A 652 -11.16 -8.42 -24.36
C LYS A 652 -9.72 -7.93 -24.38
N GLN A 653 -8.94 -8.26 -23.34
CA GLN A 653 -7.51 -7.93 -23.26
C GLN A 653 -6.73 -8.58 -24.41
N ILE A 654 -6.94 -9.87 -24.67
CA ILE A 654 -6.27 -10.59 -25.75
C ILE A 654 -6.67 -10.03 -27.12
N GLU A 655 -7.95 -9.74 -27.34
CA GLU A 655 -8.45 -9.15 -28.59
C GLU A 655 -7.79 -7.78 -28.84
N ARG A 656 -7.77 -6.90 -27.84
CA ARG A 656 -7.14 -5.58 -27.95
C ARG A 656 -5.65 -5.69 -28.22
N PHE A 657 -4.93 -6.57 -27.53
CA PHE A 657 -3.51 -6.82 -27.83
C PHE A 657 -3.33 -7.29 -29.26
N ASN A 658 -4.09 -8.28 -29.72
CA ASN A 658 -4.00 -8.80 -31.08
C ASN A 658 -4.20 -7.71 -32.15
N GLN A 659 -5.13 -6.77 -31.96
CA GLN A 659 -5.35 -5.64 -32.88
C GLN A 659 -4.13 -4.72 -32.99
N HIS A 660 -3.49 -4.38 -31.88
CA HIS A 660 -2.36 -3.45 -31.88
C HIS A 660 -1.06 -4.10 -32.39
N TYR A 661 -0.80 -5.36 -32.05
CA TYR A 661 0.43 -6.05 -32.45
C TYR A 661 0.51 -6.29 -33.96
N GLN A 662 -0.60 -6.20 -34.71
CA GLN A 662 -0.57 -6.23 -36.17
C GLN A 662 0.27 -5.10 -36.78
N PHE A 663 0.49 -4.02 -36.02
CA PHE A 663 1.21 -2.82 -36.47
C PHE A 663 2.63 -2.70 -35.87
N LEU A 664 3.06 -3.69 -35.07
CA LEU A 664 4.37 -3.68 -34.42
C LEU A 664 5.34 -4.67 -35.08
N PRO A 665 6.63 -4.32 -35.24
CA PRO A 665 7.64 -5.29 -35.66
C PRO A 665 7.82 -6.39 -34.59
N PRO A 666 8.45 -7.54 -34.91
CA PRO A 666 8.75 -8.56 -33.92
C PRO A 666 9.51 -8.00 -32.72
N ALA A 667 9.22 -8.53 -31.53
CA ALA A 667 9.88 -8.09 -30.30
C ALA A 667 11.38 -8.42 -30.36
N VAL A 668 12.24 -7.39 -30.29
CA VAL A 668 13.70 -7.56 -30.25
C VAL A 668 14.24 -6.92 -28.98
N ARG A 669 14.87 -7.75 -28.15
CA ARG A 669 15.62 -7.33 -26.96
C ARG A 669 17.04 -6.95 -27.38
N GLN A 670 17.46 -5.71 -27.11
CA GLN A 670 18.84 -5.27 -27.30
C GLN A 670 19.45 -4.89 -25.95
N HIS A 671 20.54 -5.58 -25.60
CA HIS A 671 21.26 -5.40 -24.35
C HIS A 671 22.54 -4.61 -24.62
N TYR A 672 22.63 -3.39 -24.09
CA TYR A 672 23.77 -2.48 -24.34
C TYR A 672 24.90 -2.59 -23.30
N GLY A 673 24.88 -3.64 -22.46
CA GLY A 673 25.97 -4.02 -21.55
C GLY A 673 25.85 -3.46 -20.12
N VAL A 674 26.85 -3.83 -19.30
CA VAL A 674 27.10 -3.32 -17.95
C VAL A 674 28.47 -2.61 -17.98
N PRO A 675 28.68 -1.45 -17.33
CA PRO A 675 29.96 -0.75 -17.38
C PRO A 675 31.10 -1.62 -16.84
N LYS A 676 32.25 -1.68 -17.54
CA LYS A 676 33.48 -2.34 -17.08
C LYS A 676 34.15 -1.65 -15.88
N HIS A 677 33.70 -0.45 -15.49
CA HIS A 677 34.37 0.37 -14.48
C HIS A 677 33.35 1.10 -13.59
N LEU A 678 32.75 0.37 -12.65
CA LEU A 678 32.20 0.95 -11.43
C LEU A 678 32.76 0.17 -10.24
N GLN A 679 34.09 0.15 -10.12
CA GLN A 679 34.74 -0.23 -8.88
C GLN A 679 34.67 0.97 -7.92
N ASN A 680 33.88 0.80 -6.85
CA ASN A 680 34.02 1.43 -5.54
C ASN A 680 34.76 2.77 -5.50
N GLN A 681 34.04 3.89 -5.66
CA GLN A 681 34.12 5.08 -4.77
C GLN A 681 32.85 5.93 -4.98
N PRO A 682 32.16 6.37 -3.91
CA PRO A 682 31.17 7.43 -4.03
C PRO A 682 31.90 8.75 -4.32
N GLN A 683 32.07 9.11 -5.59
CA GLN A 683 32.29 10.51 -5.95
C GLN A 683 30.92 11.18 -6.00
N SER A 684 30.72 12.12 -5.08
CA SER A 684 29.57 13.02 -5.00
C SER A 684 29.30 13.67 -6.36
N THR A 685 28.31 13.17 -7.08
CA THR A 685 27.77 13.82 -8.26
C THR A 685 26.88 14.96 -7.78
N VAL A 686 27.27 16.20 -8.09
CA VAL A 686 26.44 17.38 -7.81
C VAL A 686 25.15 17.26 -8.62
N ILE A 687 24.02 16.96 -7.95
CA ILE A 687 22.70 16.97 -8.60
C ILE A 687 22.39 18.42 -8.99
N LYS A 688 22.29 18.69 -10.29
CA LYS A 688 21.90 19.99 -10.81
C LYS A 688 20.36 20.11 -10.68
N LYS A 689 19.87 21.02 -9.85
CA LYS A 689 18.43 21.24 -9.61
C LYS A 689 17.74 21.70 -10.92
N ALA A 690 16.53 21.21 -11.19
CA ALA A 690 15.68 21.65 -12.29
C ALA A 690 15.32 23.13 -12.12
N ALA A 691 15.16 23.94 -13.18
CA ALA A 691 14.71 25.33 -12.99
C ALA A 691 13.20 25.48 -13.14
N PHE A 692 12.59 26.25 -12.24
CA PHE A 692 11.16 26.54 -12.17
C PHE A 692 10.97 28.06 -12.29
N GLN A 693 10.08 28.51 -13.18
CA GLN A 693 9.78 29.92 -13.38
C GLN A 693 8.33 30.23 -12.97
N LEU A 694 8.16 31.06 -11.95
CA LEU A 694 6.90 31.68 -11.58
C LEU A 694 6.71 32.99 -12.36
N ILE A 695 5.56 33.13 -13.01
CA ILE A 695 5.08 34.36 -13.64
C ILE A 695 3.85 34.80 -12.84
N ALA A 696 4.04 35.79 -11.97
CA ALA A 696 3.08 36.15 -10.94
C ALA A 696 2.56 37.59 -11.06
N ASP A 697 1.27 37.79 -10.82
CA ASP A 697 0.68 39.09 -10.54
C ASP A 697 0.89 39.52 -9.07
N THR A 698 0.29 40.64 -8.68
CA THR A 698 0.38 41.19 -7.32
C THR A 698 -0.14 40.26 -6.23
N PHE A 699 -1.07 39.34 -6.53
CA PHE A 699 -1.54 38.37 -5.54
C PHE A 699 -0.52 37.24 -5.37
N ALA A 700 -0.07 36.66 -6.48
CA ALA A 700 0.85 35.53 -6.43
C ALA A 700 2.24 35.88 -5.87
N LEU A 701 2.67 37.14 -6.03
CA LEU A 701 3.92 37.62 -5.43
C LEU A 701 3.90 37.63 -3.89
N GLN A 702 2.73 37.63 -3.25
CA GLN A 702 2.64 37.60 -1.79
C GLN A 702 3.11 36.27 -1.22
N TYR A 703 2.74 35.14 -1.83
CA TYR A 703 3.17 33.81 -1.38
C TYR A 703 4.45 33.30 -2.05
N ALA A 704 4.96 34.01 -3.07
CA ALA A 704 6.16 33.62 -3.82
C ALA A 704 7.42 33.36 -2.95
N PRO A 705 7.72 34.14 -1.88
CA PRO A 705 8.88 33.86 -1.02
C PRO A 705 8.81 32.48 -0.34
N TYR A 706 7.64 32.11 0.18
CA TYR A 706 7.43 30.80 0.80
C TYR A 706 7.41 29.68 -0.24
N LEU A 707 6.98 29.95 -1.48
CA LEU A 707 7.06 28.97 -2.57
C LEU A 707 8.51 28.69 -2.97
N VAL A 708 9.36 29.73 -2.98
CA VAL A 708 10.82 29.58 -3.18
C VAL A 708 11.40 28.70 -2.08
N GLU A 709 11.00 28.93 -0.83
CA GLU A 709 11.39 28.09 0.32
C GLU A 709 10.91 26.65 0.15
N GLU A 710 9.64 26.37 -0.15
CA GLU A 710 9.13 25.00 -0.27
C GLU A 710 9.78 24.21 -1.43
N LEU A 711 10.14 24.88 -2.53
CA LEU A 711 10.73 24.24 -3.70
C LEU A 711 12.25 24.24 -3.71
N TRP A 712 12.91 24.87 -2.73
CA TRP A 712 14.35 25.15 -2.78
C TRP A 712 15.21 23.90 -2.94
N GLU A 713 14.82 22.77 -2.36
CA GLU A 713 15.57 21.50 -2.45
C GLU A 713 15.46 20.87 -3.84
N SER A 714 14.34 21.09 -4.53
CA SER A 714 13.99 20.40 -5.77
C SER A 714 14.26 21.23 -7.03
N TYR A 715 14.15 22.56 -6.92
CA TYR A 715 14.25 23.46 -8.06
C TYR A 715 15.16 24.68 -7.79
N VAL A 716 15.74 25.22 -8.86
CA VAL A 716 16.17 26.62 -8.94
C VAL A 716 14.93 27.44 -9.28
N VAL A 717 14.36 28.11 -8.28
CA VAL A 717 13.14 28.91 -8.44
C VAL A 717 13.49 30.31 -8.91
N MET A 718 12.89 30.72 -10.02
CA MET A 718 12.95 32.06 -10.58
C MET A 718 11.55 32.67 -10.51
N THR A 719 11.47 33.94 -10.13
CA THR A 719 10.22 34.70 -10.05
C THR A 719 10.46 36.11 -10.57
N ASN A 720 9.44 36.71 -11.17
CA ASN A 720 9.47 38.14 -11.48
C ASN A 720 9.56 38.97 -10.18
N LYS A 721 10.38 40.03 -10.19
CA LYS A 721 10.60 40.91 -9.02
C LYS A 721 9.44 41.88 -8.77
N GLN A 722 8.70 42.21 -9.82
CA GLN A 722 7.54 43.10 -9.83
C GLN A 722 6.42 42.39 -10.57
N SER A 723 5.16 42.74 -10.27
CA SER A 723 3.98 42.12 -10.89
C SER A 723 4.11 42.03 -12.41
N ALA A 724 3.71 40.89 -12.98
CA ALA A 724 3.60 40.71 -14.42
C ALA A 724 2.43 41.52 -15.03
N GLY A 725 1.64 42.19 -14.18
CA GLY A 725 0.59 43.11 -14.61
C GLY A 725 -0.66 42.38 -15.13
N ASN A 726 -1.43 43.08 -15.97
CA ASN A 726 -2.54 42.44 -16.70
C ASN A 726 -2.01 41.55 -17.85
N THR A 727 -2.87 40.73 -18.46
CA THR A 727 -2.41 39.78 -19.50
C THR A 727 -1.74 40.43 -20.71
N SER A 728 -2.03 41.70 -21.04
CA SER A 728 -1.36 42.41 -22.14
C SER A 728 0.10 42.74 -21.78
N GLU A 729 0.31 43.16 -20.53
CA GLU A 729 1.64 43.42 -19.96
C GLU A 729 2.40 42.10 -19.77
N THR A 730 1.73 41.05 -19.30
CA THR A 730 2.31 39.71 -19.14
C THR A 730 2.76 39.14 -20.48
N LEU A 731 1.98 39.29 -21.56
CA LEU A 731 2.38 38.85 -22.90
C LEU A 731 3.67 39.55 -23.35
N THR A 732 3.74 40.86 -23.15
CA THR A 732 4.95 41.65 -23.45
C THR A 732 6.14 41.16 -22.61
N TYR A 733 5.91 40.90 -21.32
CA TYR A 733 6.92 40.40 -20.39
C TYR A 733 7.46 39.03 -20.83
N VAL A 734 6.58 38.08 -21.17
CA VAL A 734 6.96 36.76 -21.67
C VAL A 734 7.75 36.88 -22.97
N GLN A 735 7.30 37.68 -23.94
CA GLN A 735 8.01 37.89 -25.21
C GLN A 735 9.44 38.43 -25.01
N GLN A 736 9.66 39.29 -24.01
CA GLN A 736 10.99 39.85 -23.72
C GLN A 736 11.95 38.86 -23.05
N HIS A 737 11.44 37.86 -22.31
CA HIS A 737 12.26 36.99 -21.46
C HIS A 737 12.31 35.54 -21.93
N ILE A 738 11.41 35.10 -22.81
CA ILE A 738 11.29 33.69 -23.22
C ILE A 738 12.57 33.10 -23.80
N GLU A 739 13.34 33.87 -24.59
CA GLU A 739 14.64 33.44 -25.15
C GLU A 739 15.68 33.16 -24.05
N THR A 740 15.63 33.88 -22.93
CA THR A 740 16.52 33.63 -21.78
C THR A 740 16.09 32.41 -20.96
N TRP A 741 14.79 32.09 -20.98
CA TRP A 741 14.22 30.93 -20.29
C TRP A 741 14.33 29.63 -21.10
N GLU A 742 14.51 29.72 -22.42
CA GLU A 742 14.58 28.60 -23.39
C GLU A 742 15.65 27.55 -23.08
N HIS A 743 16.66 27.90 -22.28
CA HIS A 743 17.74 26.98 -21.90
C HIS A 743 17.80 26.68 -20.39
N GLN A 744 16.85 27.18 -19.61
CA GLN A 744 16.91 27.14 -18.14
C GLN A 744 15.65 26.57 -17.50
N ALA A 745 14.45 27.03 -17.89
CA ALA A 745 13.21 26.65 -17.22
C ALA A 745 12.64 25.34 -17.77
N GLN A 746 12.41 24.38 -16.88
CA GLN A 746 11.79 23.08 -17.19
C GLN A 746 10.32 23.04 -16.77
N VAL A 747 9.91 23.98 -15.92
CA VAL A 747 8.54 24.15 -15.43
C VAL A 747 8.19 25.64 -15.34
N PHE A 748 7.00 26.00 -15.81
CA PHE A 748 6.41 27.33 -15.67
C PHE A 748 5.14 27.27 -14.83
N GLN A 749 4.96 28.22 -13.91
CA GLN A 749 3.70 28.49 -13.21
C GLN A 749 3.23 29.88 -13.58
N LEU A 750 2.04 29.96 -14.18
CA LEU A 750 1.38 31.21 -14.54
C LEU A 750 0.29 31.54 -13.52
N SER A 751 0.39 32.68 -12.85
CA SER A 751 -0.62 33.18 -11.91
C SER A 751 -0.86 34.65 -12.21
N VAL A 752 -1.73 34.92 -13.19
CA VAL A 752 -2.05 36.26 -13.69
C VAL A 752 -3.55 36.37 -14.01
N GLY A 753 -4.06 37.59 -14.14
CA GLY A 753 -5.45 37.86 -14.50
C GLY A 753 -6.22 38.71 -13.49
N LEU A 754 -5.71 38.87 -12.25
CA LEU A 754 -6.34 39.75 -11.27
C LEU A 754 -6.34 41.21 -11.73
N GLU A 755 -5.24 41.66 -12.34
CA GLU A 755 -5.10 43.03 -12.79
C GLU A 755 -5.93 43.37 -14.04
N ASP A 756 -6.29 42.36 -14.84
CA ASP A 756 -7.23 42.48 -15.95
C ASP A 756 -8.62 42.91 -15.47
N LEU A 757 -8.99 42.54 -14.24
CA LEU A 757 -10.28 42.86 -13.64
C LEU A 757 -10.30 44.21 -12.92
N LYS A 758 -9.17 44.93 -12.79
CA LYS A 758 -9.16 46.29 -12.23
C LYS A 758 -10.08 47.19 -13.04
N ARG A 759 -10.98 47.92 -12.38
CA ARG A 759 -11.93 48.80 -13.05
C ARG A 759 -11.21 50.04 -13.60
N LYS A 760 -11.43 50.30 -14.89
CA LYS A 760 -11.15 51.59 -15.52
C LYS A 760 -12.13 52.66 -14.98
N PRO A 761 -11.82 53.95 -15.15
CA PRO A 761 -12.75 55.04 -14.79
C PRO A 761 -14.13 54.95 -15.44
N ASN A 762 -14.28 54.23 -16.56
CA ASN A 762 -15.54 53.98 -17.24
C ASN A 762 -16.30 52.74 -16.72
N GLY A 763 -15.83 52.10 -15.64
CA GLY A 763 -16.47 50.95 -15.00
C GLY A 763 -16.18 49.59 -15.63
N GLN A 764 -15.49 49.55 -16.78
CA GLN A 764 -15.10 48.32 -17.48
C GLN A 764 -13.80 47.73 -16.90
N PRO A 765 -13.55 46.41 -17.08
CA PRO A 765 -12.26 45.81 -16.72
C PRO A 765 -11.08 46.43 -17.50
N ALA A 766 -9.88 46.34 -16.93
CA ALA A 766 -8.63 46.83 -17.51
C ALA A 766 -8.38 46.20 -18.89
N VAL A 767 -8.67 44.91 -19.01
CA VAL A 767 -8.61 44.13 -20.25
C VAL A 767 -9.95 43.43 -20.40
N ASP A 768 -10.64 43.63 -21.53
CA ASP A 768 -11.90 42.94 -21.83
C ASP A 768 -11.69 41.43 -22.06
N LEU A 769 -12.77 40.65 -21.95
CA LEU A 769 -12.73 39.19 -21.95
C LEU A 769 -12.11 38.60 -23.23
N ASP A 770 -12.41 39.18 -24.39
CA ASP A 770 -11.89 38.72 -25.69
C ASP A 770 -10.39 38.99 -25.80
N THR A 771 -9.94 40.18 -25.38
CA THR A 771 -8.53 40.52 -25.34
C THR A 771 -7.76 39.66 -24.33
N PHE A 772 -8.35 39.40 -23.16
CA PHE A 772 -7.80 38.50 -22.15
C PHE A 772 -7.59 37.08 -22.72
N ALA A 773 -8.62 36.53 -23.38
CA ALA A 773 -8.55 35.21 -24.01
C ALA A 773 -7.45 35.12 -25.07
N SER A 774 -7.38 36.12 -25.96
CA SER A 774 -6.36 36.21 -27.02
C SER A 774 -4.94 36.30 -26.44
N ASN A 775 -4.75 37.13 -25.41
CA ASN A 775 -3.45 37.28 -24.76
C ASN A 775 -3.01 36.00 -24.07
N LEU A 776 -3.91 35.38 -23.31
CA LEU A 776 -3.64 34.14 -22.59
C LEU A 776 -3.26 33.03 -23.58
N GLN A 777 -4.01 32.88 -24.67
CA GLN A 777 -3.69 31.93 -25.73
C GLN A 777 -2.29 32.14 -26.33
N GLN A 778 -1.88 33.39 -26.55
CA GLN A 778 -0.54 33.70 -27.05
C GLN A 778 0.56 33.41 -26.01
N ILE A 779 0.32 33.73 -24.73
CA ILE A 779 1.24 33.41 -23.64
C ILE A 779 1.47 31.90 -23.56
N ILE A 780 0.40 31.11 -23.52
CA ILE A 780 0.47 29.65 -23.45
C ILE A 780 1.23 29.08 -24.65
N ASN A 781 0.95 29.56 -25.87
CA ASN A 781 1.67 29.12 -27.07
C ASN A 781 3.17 29.45 -27.04
N LEU A 782 3.57 30.59 -26.45
CA LEU A 782 4.99 30.94 -26.29
C LEU A 782 5.68 30.05 -25.26
N LEU A 783 5.02 29.78 -24.13
CA LEU A 783 5.58 28.94 -23.07
C LEU A 783 5.66 27.46 -23.48
N ALA A 784 4.65 26.95 -24.20
CA ALA A 784 4.58 25.56 -24.65
C ALA A 784 5.66 25.20 -25.69
N LYS A 785 6.09 26.16 -26.53
CA LYS A 785 7.19 25.94 -27.51
C LYS A 785 8.51 25.51 -26.87
N ASN A 786 8.72 25.82 -25.60
CA ASN A 786 9.91 25.47 -24.83
C ASN A 786 9.93 23.97 -24.41
N GLY A 787 8.83 23.23 -24.59
CA GLY A 787 8.72 21.83 -24.14
C GLY A 787 8.73 21.68 -22.61
N ALA A 788 8.59 22.80 -21.89
CA ALA A 788 8.48 22.86 -20.44
C ALA A 788 7.05 22.53 -19.98
N LYS A 789 6.90 21.98 -18.77
CA LYS A 789 5.58 21.77 -18.17
C LYS A 789 4.97 23.08 -17.74
N LEU A 790 3.68 23.26 -18.00
CA LEU A 790 2.97 24.51 -17.70
C LEU A 790 1.88 24.26 -16.66
N TYR A 791 1.87 25.11 -15.64
CA TYR A 791 0.83 25.20 -14.62
C TYR A 791 0.19 26.57 -14.69
N TRP A 792 -1.08 26.64 -14.33
CA TRP A 792 -1.77 27.91 -14.19
C TRP A 792 -2.63 27.94 -12.92
N THR A 793 -2.87 29.13 -12.39
CA THR A 793 -3.77 29.35 -11.25
C THR A 793 -4.96 30.20 -11.69
N PRO A 794 -6.22 29.78 -11.42
CA PRO A 794 -7.39 30.61 -11.64
C PRO A 794 -7.31 31.94 -10.89
N ILE A 795 -7.91 32.99 -11.47
CA ILE A 795 -8.04 34.30 -10.84
C ILE A 795 -8.79 34.12 -9.52
N ILE A 796 -8.18 34.57 -8.43
CA ILE A 796 -8.70 34.41 -7.07
C ILE A 796 -9.95 35.27 -6.85
N ALA A 797 -10.85 34.82 -5.98
CA ALA A 797 -11.99 35.60 -5.56
C ALA A 797 -11.53 36.94 -4.96
N VAL A 798 -12.24 38.02 -5.23
CA VAL A 798 -11.93 39.33 -4.65
C VAL A 798 -12.89 39.58 -3.48
N PRO A 799 -12.43 40.15 -2.35
CA PRO A 799 -13.30 40.54 -1.24
C PRO A 799 -14.51 41.37 -1.69
N VAL A 800 -15.68 41.09 -1.10
CA VAL A 800 -16.99 41.56 -1.61
C VAL A 800 -17.21 43.07 -1.48
N ASN A 801 -16.46 43.72 -0.60
CA ASN A 801 -16.46 45.15 -0.33
C ASN A 801 -15.57 45.96 -1.31
N LEU A 802 -14.75 45.31 -2.12
CA LEU A 802 -13.85 46.00 -3.05
C LEU A 802 -14.57 46.40 -4.34
N THR A 803 -14.57 47.71 -4.62
CA THR A 803 -15.17 48.28 -5.83
C THR A 803 -14.15 48.50 -6.96
N ASP A 804 -12.85 48.43 -6.64
CA ASP A 804 -11.76 48.63 -7.61
C ASP A 804 -11.63 47.49 -8.63
N TYR A 805 -12.34 46.37 -8.43
CA TYR A 805 -12.33 45.21 -9.32
C TYR A 805 -13.72 44.90 -9.86
N SER A 806 -13.76 44.34 -11.08
CA SER A 806 -14.95 43.77 -11.68
C SER A 806 -15.15 42.33 -11.19
N GLY A 807 -15.32 42.18 -9.87
CA GLY A 807 -15.36 40.86 -9.20
C GLY A 807 -16.49 39.95 -9.70
N ASP A 808 -17.57 40.54 -10.22
CA ASP A 808 -18.69 39.84 -10.87
C ASP A 808 -18.30 39.13 -12.18
N LEU A 809 -17.17 39.50 -12.78
CA LEU A 809 -16.66 38.91 -14.02
C LEU A 809 -15.66 37.78 -13.80
N ILE A 810 -15.17 37.55 -12.56
CA ILE A 810 -14.14 36.52 -12.25
C ILE A 810 -14.54 35.15 -12.80
N THR A 811 -15.78 34.72 -12.56
CA THR A 811 -16.28 33.42 -13.07
C THR A 811 -16.27 33.34 -14.59
N GLN A 812 -16.49 34.46 -15.29
CA GLN A 812 -16.48 34.49 -16.76
C GLN A 812 -15.05 34.36 -17.29
N TYR A 813 -14.10 35.09 -16.69
CA TYR A 813 -12.68 35.05 -17.07
C TYR A 813 -12.05 33.68 -16.76
N ASN A 814 -12.29 33.14 -15.56
CA ASN A 814 -11.78 31.82 -15.17
C ASN A 814 -12.32 30.69 -16.06
N ARG A 815 -13.57 30.78 -16.50
CA ARG A 815 -14.15 29.80 -17.44
C ARG A 815 -13.48 29.85 -18.81
N VAL A 816 -13.22 31.04 -19.33
CA VAL A 816 -12.51 31.20 -20.63
C VAL A 816 -11.07 30.74 -20.50
N ALA A 817 -10.39 31.07 -19.39
CA ALA A 817 -9.05 30.58 -19.11
C ALA A 817 -9.02 29.04 -19.03
N GLN A 818 -9.93 28.42 -18.28
CA GLN A 818 -10.00 26.96 -18.16
C GLN A 818 -10.12 26.28 -19.53
N ASN A 819 -10.99 26.78 -20.42
CA ASN A 819 -11.13 26.23 -21.77
C ASN A 819 -9.80 26.28 -22.57
N ILE A 820 -9.09 27.41 -22.51
CA ILE A 820 -7.78 27.56 -23.19
C ILE A 820 -6.76 26.58 -22.61
N MET A 821 -6.77 26.37 -21.29
CA MET A 821 -5.83 25.52 -20.58
C MET A 821 -6.10 24.04 -20.88
N ASP A 822 -7.37 23.64 -20.94
CA ASP A 822 -7.80 22.29 -21.34
C ASP A 822 -7.40 21.98 -22.79
N GLU A 823 -7.48 22.95 -23.70
CA GLU A 823 -7.06 22.78 -25.10
C GLU A 823 -5.54 22.59 -25.26
N HIS A 824 -4.73 23.02 -24.29
CA HIS A 824 -3.27 23.06 -24.37
C HIS A 824 -2.57 22.16 -23.34
N ASP A 825 -3.30 21.24 -22.70
CA ASP A 825 -2.79 20.31 -21.67
C ASP A 825 -2.07 21.03 -20.50
N VAL A 826 -2.58 22.19 -20.08
CA VAL A 826 -2.00 22.99 -18.99
C VAL A 826 -2.61 22.59 -17.64
N TYR A 827 -1.77 22.30 -16.66
CA TYR A 827 -2.23 21.84 -15.34
C TYR A 827 -2.81 22.99 -14.51
N THR A 828 -4.07 22.87 -14.06
CA THR A 828 -4.69 23.83 -13.14
C THR A 828 -4.29 23.57 -11.69
N ASN A 829 -3.72 24.58 -11.02
CA ASN A 829 -3.63 24.65 -9.57
C ASN A 829 -4.78 25.52 -9.04
N ASP A 830 -5.85 24.87 -8.58
CA ASP A 830 -7.12 25.54 -8.24
C ASP A 830 -7.07 26.22 -6.86
N LEU A 831 -6.30 27.32 -6.78
CA LEU A 831 -6.26 28.14 -5.58
C LEU A 831 -7.56 28.94 -5.36
N TYR A 832 -8.39 29.13 -6.38
CA TYR A 832 -9.65 29.86 -6.25
C TYR A 832 -10.60 29.13 -5.29
N HIS A 833 -10.90 27.85 -5.55
CA HIS A 833 -11.77 27.09 -4.66
C HIS A 833 -11.08 26.77 -3.33
N PHE A 834 -9.79 26.43 -3.36
CA PHE A 834 -9.03 26.13 -2.14
C PHE A 834 -9.04 27.30 -1.15
N MET A 835 -8.86 28.53 -1.63
CA MET A 835 -8.85 29.71 -0.77
C MET A 835 -10.26 29.99 -0.19
N LEU A 836 -11.33 29.81 -0.97
CA LEU A 836 -12.71 29.94 -0.49
C LEU A 836 -13.09 28.87 0.55
N GLU A 837 -12.56 27.65 0.42
CA GLU A 837 -12.83 26.56 1.36
C GLU A 837 -12.02 26.69 2.66
N GLN A 838 -10.75 27.07 2.56
CA GLN A 838 -9.85 27.14 3.72
C GLN A 838 -9.95 28.46 4.48
N PHE A 839 -10.22 29.56 3.79
CA PHE A 839 -10.22 30.92 4.34
C PHE A 839 -11.47 31.71 3.91
N PRO A 840 -12.69 31.25 4.24
CA PRO A 840 -13.92 31.96 3.85
C PRO A 840 -13.97 33.41 4.37
N GLU A 841 -13.29 33.71 5.47
CA GLU A 841 -13.14 35.04 6.04
C GLU A 841 -12.39 36.03 5.13
N TYR A 842 -11.54 35.54 4.22
CA TYR A 842 -10.81 36.38 3.27
C TYR A 842 -11.75 37.27 2.45
N LEU A 843 -12.96 36.79 2.13
CA LEU A 843 -13.94 37.56 1.36
C LEU A 843 -14.42 38.84 2.07
N GLN A 844 -14.14 38.99 3.36
CA GLN A 844 -14.50 40.16 4.16
C GLN A 844 -13.34 41.16 4.31
N ASN A 845 -12.16 40.90 3.73
CA ASN A 845 -10.99 41.76 3.87
C ASN A 845 -11.16 43.11 3.15
N ASP A 846 -10.55 44.18 3.68
CA ASP A 846 -10.57 45.51 3.06
C ASP A 846 -9.65 45.65 1.84
N ASN A 847 -8.90 44.59 1.49
CA ASN A 847 -7.99 44.55 0.35
C ASN A 847 -7.67 43.11 -0.06
N VAL A 848 -6.98 42.95 -1.18
CA VAL A 848 -6.54 41.65 -1.71
C VAL A 848 -5.18 41.23 -1.09
N THR A 849 -5.06 41.27 0.24
CA THR A 849 -3.83 40.91 0.96
C THR A 849 -4.00 39.59 1.72
N LEU A 850 -2.96 38.78 1.71
CA LEU A 850 -2.84 37.55 2.48
C LEU A 850 -2.06 37.80 3.77
N ASP A 851 -2.49 37.21 4.87
CA ASP A 851 -1.64 37.12 6.06
C ASP A 851 -0.52 36.08 5.88
N MET A 852 0.43 36.06 6.81
CA MET A 852 1.60 35.17 6.75
C MET A 852 1.21 33.68 6.70
N THR A 853 0.18 33.28 7.44
CA THR A 853 -0.28 31.89 7.52
C THR A 853 -0.92 31.46 6.21
N GLN A 854 -1.76 32.32 5.63
CA GLN A 854 -2.38 32.11 4.33
C GLN A 854 -1.31 32.03 3.22
N GLN A 855 -0.30 32.90 3.25
CA GLN A 855 0.83 32.87 2.30
C GLN A 855 1.57 31.53 2.35
N GLN A 856 1.90 31.04 3.55
CA GLN A 856 2.58 29.75 3.72
C GLN A 856 1.73 28.57 3.25
N ILE A 857 0.44 28.55 3.57
CA ILE A 857 -0.47 27.46 3.20
C ILE A 857 -0.67 27.42 1.67
N LEU A 858 -0.86 28.58 1.03
CA LEU A 858 -0.98 28.66 -0.43
C LEU A 858 0.33 28.27 -1.13
N ALA A 859 1.48 28.75 -0.63
CA ALA A 859 2.79 28.34 -1.15
C ALA A 859 2.98 26.83 -1.08
N LYS A 860 2.61 26.20 0.04
CA LYS A 860 2.69 24.75 0.22
C LYS A 860 1.77 24.01 -0.75
N GLN A 861 0.54 24.47 -0.95
CA GLN A 861 -0.40 23.89 -1.91
C GLN A 861 0.17 23.92 -3.35
N VAL A 862 0.71 25.08 -3.75
CA VAL A 862 1.34 25.27 -5.07
C VAL A 862 2.58 24.39 -5.21
N ALA A 863 3.45 24.34 -4.19
CA ALA A 863 4.64 23.50 -4.18
C ALA A 863 4.28 22.02 -4.30
N GLN A 864 3.25 21.56 -3.58
CA GLN A 864 2.76 20.19 -3.66
C GLN A 864 2.25 19.86 -5.07
N ALA A 865 1.47 20.73 -5.70
CA ALA A 865 1.03 20.55 -7.09
C ALA A 865 2.22 20.46 -8.06
N ILE A 866 3.19 21.37 -7.94
CA ILE A 866 4.39 21.40 -8.80
C ILE A 866 5.27 20.18 -8.57
N VAL A 867 5.47 19.72 -7.33
CA VAL A 867 6.26 18.52 -7.04
C VAL A 867 5.55 17.25 -7.53
N PHE A 868 4.23 17.21 -7.38
CA PHE A 868 3.39 16.08 -7.78
C PHE A 868 3.40 15.84 -9.30
N PHE A 869 3.33 16.91 -10.10
CA PHE A 869 3.25 16.83 -11.57
C PHE A 869 4.59 17.15 -12.28
N GLY A 870 5.45 17.97 -11.67
CA GLY A 870 6.72 18.46 -12.22
C GLY A 870 7.84 17.42 -12.22
N ALA A 871 7.76 16.42 -11.35
CA ALA A 871 8.77 15.36 -11.22
C ALA A 871 8.57 14.14 -12.18
N GLN A 872 7.85 14.30 -13.30
CA GLN A 872 7.86 13.36 -14.45
C GLN A 872 9.03 13.64 -15.39
#